data_AF-A0AAW5VRV6-F1
#
_entry.id   AF-A0AAW5VRV6-F1
#
_cell.length_a   1.000
_cell.length_b   1.000
_cell.length_c   1.000
_cell.angle_alpha   90.00
_cell.angle_beta   90.00
_cell.angle_gamma   90.00
#
_symmetry.space_group_name_H-M   'P 1'
#
loop_
_entity.id
_entity.type
_entity.pdbx_description
1 polymer ?
#
loop_
_entity_poly.entity_id
_entity_poly.type
_entity_poly.pdbx_seq_one_letter_code
_entity_poly.pdbx_strand_id
1 'polypeptide(L)'
;MKIRAVNLRITTAQGAYGFKFEFSRGLTVIRGSNSSGKSTLYNTLIYGLGMEELIGGKGEKVLNYAVKEYFWQGDSRITVESSEVLVELENASGRSVTLRRAIRDSVRQPKLMEVFEGAYLTENTELGTPRPTYLFDPGSAQKQEGYFQFLEEFMGYQLPQVPATNGGMAKLYLQTIFAALAVEQKRGWTDYIANIPFFGIRDARIRVTEFLLGLGVFERQAKRAALDADSMAIDSDWRKAYDTLRQAATANGIVIEGLSTTPVSAFDSATVLLVKSDGKTKTSLLDQVSNLRAEHNALGAKAETYGKASGAEALQELEVASSELQRLSVLHERATTNLTLQKAGLDELCLLLAEASEDLERNKTALKLRNLGAQMEVEVATDHCPTCHQAVDDTLLLGIVTGPQMDLNTNIDYLDSQRKMLQNQINGTIEEIRQSEITVADLSARLAATHDYRNSLRGDVSTGVSESRAIVRRQIQIELDLSNLQAFIEQAEALMATFGEIADRLAVNQAGRRELPKEVYSEADISRISLFEKNFRGNASSFGYESAEIADIRISLDTLTPILSELELREILRPKVQTSLTADSSASDFVRLIWSYLLALYQTSATQGFEGQHPGFLLMDEPGQHSMRPASQRALLQLLIAQRGLQAIVAASFDENESVFKEATSGLQFQLIQWEGKVIQPLAQ
;
A
#
# COMPACT_ATOMS: atom_id res chain seq x y z
N MET A 1 -19.11 9.11 18.65
CA MET A 1 -18.40 10.32 19.15
C MET A 1 -19.40 11.46 19.24
N LYS A 2 -19.31 12.31 20.25
CA LYS A 2 -20.13 13.51 20.43
C LYS A 2 -19.26 14.69 20.79
N ILE A 3 -19.58 15.86 20.27
CA ILE A 3 -19.01 17.15 20.65
C ILE A 3 -19.90 17.70 21.76
N ARG A 4 -19.40 17.77 23.00
CA ARG A 4 -20.19 18.20 24.16
C ARG A 4 -20.23 19.71 24.30
N ALA A 5 -19.09 20.38 24.12
CA ALA A 5 -19.00 21.82 24.28
C ALA A 5 -17.79 22.41 23.54
N VAL A 6 -17.85 23.71 23.29
CA VAL A 6 -16.74 24.52 22.77
C VAL A 6 -16.60 25.80 23.60
N ASN A 7 -15.36 26.19 23.88
CA ASN A 7 -15.04 27.42 24.58
C ASN A 7 -13.89 28.14 23.87
N LEU A 8 -14.15 29.32 23.32
CA LEU A 8 -13.12 30.23 22.82
C LEU A 8 -12.77 31.21 23.93
N ARG A 9 -11.49 31.32 24.27
CA ARG A 9 -10.96 32.28 25.23
C ARG A 9 -9.99 33.22 24.54
N ILE A 10 -10.18 34.50 24.73
CA ILE A 10 -9.35 35.58 24.17
C ILE A 10 -8.93 36.47 25.33
N THR A 11 -7.64 36.64 25.52
CA THR A 11 -7.07 37.57 26.49
C THR A 11 -6.72 38.87 25.78
N THR A 12 -7.14 39.98 26.39
CA THR A 12 -6.88 41.33 25.91
C THR A 12 -6.52 42.22 27.09
N ALA A 13 -5.89 43.37 26.83
CA ALA A 13 -5.64 44.39 27.85
C ALA A 13 -6.93 44.88 28.57
N GLN A 14 -8.10 44.70 27.96
CA GLN A 14 -9.40 45.15 28.48
C GLN A 14 -10.16 44.04 29.23
N GLY A 15 -9.60 42.83 29.31
CA GLY A 15 -10.23 41.68 29.98
C GLY A 15 -10.31 40.44 29.09
N ALA A 16 -11.02 39.42 29.59
CA ALA A 16 -11.25 38.16 28.89
C ALA A 16 -12.51 38.25 28.01
N TYR A 17 -12.39 37.79 26.78
CA TYR A 17 -13.44 37.75 25.78
C TYR A 17 -13.56 36.35 25.17
N GLY A 18 -14.68 36.07 24.51
CA GLY A 18 -14.89 34.81 23.82
C GLY A 18 -16.32 34.34 23.86
N PHE A 19 -16.51 33.02 23.86
CA PHE A 19 -17.81 32.38 23.99
C PHE A 19 -17.65 30.97 24.55
N LYS A 20 -18.67 30.49 25.26
CA LYS A 20 -18.80 29.09 25.68
C LYS A 20 -20.18 28.59 25.29
N PHE A 21 -20.24 27.49 24.54
CA PHE A 21 -21.48 26.85 24.14
C PHE A 21 -21.43 25.35 24.40
N GLU A 22 -22.55 24.81 24.89
CA GLU A 22 -22.77 23.38 25.09
C GLU A 22 -23.73 22.88 24.00
N PHE A 23 -23.48 21.69 23.47
CA PHE A 23 -24.27 21.10 22.40
C PHE A 23 -25.14 19.96 22.94
N SER A 24 -26.33 19.82 22.36
CA SER A 24 -27.24 18.75 22.71
C SER A 24 -26.74 17.41 22.17
N ARG A 25 -27.21 16.32 22.77
CA ARG A 25 -26.94 14.96 22.26
C ARG A 25 -27.69 14.64 20.97
N GLY A 26 -28.70 15.43 20.61
CA GLY A 26 -29.51 15.28 19.39
C GLY A 26 -29.24 16.45 18.43
N LEU A 27 -30.28 17.23 18.11
CA LEU A 27 -30.15 18.41 17.27
C LEU A 27 -29.83 19.68 18.08
N THR A 28 -28.82 20.42 17.64
CA THR A 28 -28.53 21.79 18.07
C THR A 28 -28.59 22.71 16.85
N VAL A 29 -29.40 23.76 16.93
CA VAL A 29 -29.51 24.80 15.90
C VAL A 29 -28.81 26.06 16.40
N ILE A 30 -27.80 26.51 15.66
CA ILE A 30 -27.09 27.76 15.91
C ILE A 30 -27.65 28.82 14.95
N ARG A 31 -28.32 29.82 15.51
CA ARG A 31 -28.93 30.91 14.76
C ARG A 31 -28.22 32.23 15.05
N GLY A 32 -27.86 32.94 14.00
CA GLY A 32 -27.32 34.29 14.08
C GLY A 32 -27.47 35.02 12.74
N SER A 33 -27.46 36.35 12.76
CA SER A 33 -27.49 37.14 11.52
C SER A 33 -26.22 36.94 10.69
N ASN A 34 -26.23 37.40 9.44
CA ASN A 34 -25.05 37.44 8.60
C ASN A 34 -24.01 38.34 9.26
N SER A 35 -22.75 37.91 9.23
CA SER A 35 -21.64 38.59 9.90
C SER A 35 -21.72 38.69 11.44
N SER A 36 -22.65 37.97 12.10
CA SER A 36 -22.72 37.87 13.57
C SER A 36 -21.62 36.99 14.19
N GLY A 37 -20.95 36.16 13.37
CA GLY A 37 -19.87 35.27 13.82
C GLY A 37 -20.19 33.77 13.74
N LYS A 38 -21.27 33.34 13.07
CA LYS A 38 -21.60 31.91 12.84
C LYS A 38 -20.41 31.12 12.28
N SER A 39 -19.84 31.56 11.16
CA SER A 39 -18.67 30.91 10.57
C SER A 39 -17.43 31.04 11.46
N THR A 40 -17.36 32.05 12.35
CA THR A 40 -16.27 32.15 13.33
C THR A 40 -16.39 31.06 14.39
N LEU A 41 -17.59 30.78 14.90
CA LEU A 41 -17.87 29.65 15.78
C LEU A 41 -17.56 28.31 15.08
N TYR A 42 -18.07 28.10 13.87
CA TYR A 42 -17.84 26.89 13.09
C TYR A 42 -16.34 26.64 12.85
N ASN A 43 -15.62 27.63 12.32
CA ASN A 43 -14.20 27.51 12.02
C ASN A 43 -13.37 27.30 13.29
N THR A 44 -13.74 27.92 14.40
CA THR A 44 -13.08 27.74 15.70
C THR A 44 -13.30 26.33 16.24
N LEU A 45 -14.51 25.78 16.11
CA LEU A 45 -14.80 24.40 16.47
C LEU A 45 -13.98 23.41 15.63
N ILE A 46 -14.00 23.55 14.31
CA ILE A 46 -13.21 22.71 13.39
C ILE A 46 -11.70 22.79 13.70
N TYR A 47 -11.19 23.99 13.99
CA TYR A 47 -9.81 24.19 14.39
C TYR A 47 -9.49 23.52 15.73
N GLY A 48 -10.38 23.63 16.71
CA GLY A 48 -10.24 22.97 18.01
C GLY A 48 -10.26 21.44 17.92
N LEU A 49 -10.92 20.88 16.89
CA LEU A 49 -10.88 19.45 16.57
C LEU A 49 -9.61 19.03 15.82
N GLY A 50 -8.78 19.97 15.33
CA GLY A 50 -7.62 19.69 14.49
C GLY A 50 -7.97 19.40 13.02
N MET A 51 -9.16 19.80 12.56
CA MET A 51 -9.73 19.46 11.26
C MET A 51 -9.73 20.64 10.27
N GLU A 52 -8.88 21.65 10.48
CA GLU A 52 -8.92 22.89 9.69
C GLU A 52 -8.59 22.72 8.19
N GLU A 53 -7.98 21.61 7.81
CA GLU A 53 -7.72 21.29 6.40
C GLU A 53 -9.03 21.25 5.58
N LEU A 54 -10.17 20.96 6.23
CA LEU A 54 -11.51 20.99 5.63
C LEU A 54 -12.00 22.40 5.26
N ILE A 55 -11.45 23.43 5.90
CA ILE A 55 -11.75 24.84 5.58
C ILE A 55 -10.90 25.28 4.36
N GLY A 56 -9.80 24.57 4.08
CA GLY A 56 -8.93 24.82 2.92
C GLY A 56 -7.52 25.32 3.27
N GLY A 57 -7.03 25.09 4.49
CA GLY A 57 -5.66 25.42 4.87
C GLY A 57 -5.21 24.78 6.19
N LYS A 58 -3.99 25.07 6.64
CA LYS A 58 -3.41 24.54 7.89
C LYS A 58 -3.15 25.66 8.89
N GLY A 59 -3.38 25.36 10.17
CA GLY A 59 -3.09 26.26 11.28
C GLY A 59 -4.04 27.45 11.39
N GLU A 60 -3.67 28.42 12.21
CA GLU A 60 -4.46 29.59 12.56
C GLU A 60 -4.78 30.49 11.35
N LYS A 61 -4.04 30.37 10.25
CA LYS A 61 -4.25 31.17 9.03
C LYS A 61 -5.66 31.03 8.45
N VAL A 62 -6.31 29.88 8.63
CA VAL A 62 -7.70 29.64 8.18
C VAL A 62 -8.76 30.37 9.01
N LEU A 63 -8.42 30.78 10.23
CA LEU A 63 -9.34 31.45 11.14
C LEU A 63 -9.50 32.93 10.77
N ASN A 64 -10.61 33.53 11.22
CA ASN A 64 -10.88 34.94 11.04
C ASN A 64 -9.91 35.81 11.86
N TYR A 65 -9.63 37.05 11.42
CA TYR A 65 -8.79 38.01 12.15
C TYR A 65 -9.33 38.28 13.58
N ALA A 66 -10.66 38.16 13.77
CA ALA A 66 -11.36 38.38 15.03
C ALA A 66 -10.83 37.56 16.21
N VAL A 67 -10.25 36.37 15.95
CA VAL A 67 -9.72 35.49 17.00
C VAL A 67 -8.20 35.50 17.07
N LYS A 68 -7.53 36.33 16.26
CA LYS A 68 -6.06 36.34 16.10
C LYS A 68 -5.44 37.70 16.34
N GLU A 69 -6.04 38.75 15.79
CA GLU A 69 -5.39 40.06 15.70
C GLU A 69 -6.16 41.09 16.52
N TYR A 70 -7.43 41.29 16.19
CA TYR A 70 -8.29 42.25 16.86
C TYR A 70 -9.76 41.96 16.52
N PHE A 71 -10.67 42.44 17.36
CA PHE A 71 -12.10 42.47 17.05
C PHE A 71 -12.69 43.83 17.46
N TRP A 72 -13.90 44.10 17.01
CA TRP A 72 -14.62 45.34 17.32
C TRP A 72 -15.66 45.09 18.40
N GLN A 73 -15.64 45.92 19.44
CA GLN A 73 -16.70 46.00 20.44
C GLN A 73 -17.28 47.42 20.41
N GLY A 74 -18.50 47.56 19.89
CA GLY A 74 -19.03 48.87 19.50
C GLY A 74 -18.07 49.54 18.51
N ASP A 75 -17.65 50.78 18.81
CA ASP A 75 -16.71 51.54 18.00
C ASP A 75 -15.23 51.34 18.41
N SER A 76 -14.98 50.51 19.43
CA SER A 76 -13.63 50.28 19.95
C SER A 76 -12.97 49.05 19.32
N ARG A 77 -11.75 49.23 18.81
CA ARG A 77 -10.89 48.15 18.32
C ARG A 77 -10.12 47.54 19.50
N ILE A 78 -10.37 46.26 19.78
CA ILE A 78 -9.70 45.53 20.87
C ILE A 78 -8.68 44.58 20.26
N THR A 79 -7.41 44.72 20.66
CA THR A 79 -6.32 43.86 20.20
C THR A 79 -6.29 42.55 20.98
N VAL A 80 -6.08 41.44 20.26
CA VAL A 80 -5.92 40.10 20.82
C VAL A 80 -4.47 39.90 21.26
N GLU A 81 -4.25 39.66 22.56
CA GLU A 81 -2.91 39.35 23.10
C GLU A 81 -2.64 37.85 23.01
N SER A 82 -3.58 37.04 23.49
CA SER A 82 -3.59 35.59 23.33
C SER A 82 -4.99 35.06 23.09
N SER A 83 -5.09 33.91 22.45
CA SER A 83 -6.35 33.23 22.21
C SER A 83 -6.16 31.72 22.15
N GLU A 84 -7.10 30.99 22.73
CA GLU A 84 -7.14 29.54 22.77
C GLU A 84 -8.56 29.02 22.60
N VAL A 85 -8.69 27.81 22.07
CA VAL A 85 -9.96 27.09 21.99
C VAL A 85 -9.88 25.82 22.82
N LEU A 86 -10.96 25.52 23.51
CA LEU A 86 -11.19 24.25 24.17
C LEU A 86 -12.40 23.56 23.53
N VAL A 87 -12.27 22.26 23.25
CA VAL A 87 -13.36 21.43 22.73
C VAL A 87 -13.48 20.19 23.59
N GLU A 88 -14.69 19.92 24.07
CA GLU A 88 -14.99 18.73 24.86
C GLU A 88 -15.64 17.65 23.99
N LEU A 89 -15.12 16.43 24.08
CA LEU A 89 -15.53 15.28 23.28
C LEU A 89 -15.92 14.11 24.18
N GLU A 90 -16.91 13.32 23.75
CA GLU A 90 -17.31 12.06 24.36
C GLU A 90 -17.27 10.94 23.32
N ASN A 91 -16.62 9.82 23.63
CA ASN A 91 -16.60 8.67 22.74
C ASN A 91 -17.81 7.73 22.97
N ALA A 92 -17.86 6.61 22.24
CA ALA A 92 -18.96 5.65 22.36
C ALA A 92 -19.00 4.94 23.73
N SER A 93 -17.88 4.84 24.45
CA SER A 93 -17.81 4.22 25.78
C SER A 93 -18.16 5.19 26.93
N GLY A 94 -18.50 6.45 26.61
CA GLY A 94 -18.81 7.50 27.59
C GLY A 94 -17.58 8.18 28.18
N ARG A 95 -16.36 7.84 27.74
CA ARG A 95 -15.13 8.55 28.13
C ARG A 95 -15.17 9.95 27.54
N SER A 96 -14.96 10.96 28.39
CA SER A 96 -14.92 12.36 28.00
C SER A 96 -13.50 12.93 28.09
N VAL A 97 -13.11 13.70 27.09
CA VAL A 97 -11.81 14.41 27.03
C VAL A 97 -12.03 15.87 26.66
N THR A 98 -11.17 16.73 27.17
CA THR A 98 -11.12 18.14 26.80
C THR A 98 -9.84 18.42 26.03
N LEU A 99 -9.98 18.90 24.79
CA LEU A 99 -8.89 19.34 23.94
C LEU A 99 -8.63 20.82 24.18
N ARG A 100 -7.37 21.23 24.25
CA ARG A 100 -6.96 22.65 24.25
C ARG A 100 -5.96 22.91 23.15
N ARG A 101 -6.21 23.98 22.38
CA ARG A 101 -5.34 24.42 21.30
C ARG A 101 -5.19 25.93 21.31
N ALA A 102 -3.94 26.40 21.28
CA ALA A 102 -3.63 27.82 21.16
C ALA A 102 -3.83 28.29 19.71
N ILE A 103 -4.53 29.41 19.53
CA ILE A 103 -4.68 30.11 18.25
C ILE A 103 -3.58 31.17 18.13
N ARG A 104 -3.42 31.99 19.17
CA ARG A 104 -2.34 32.96 19.31
C ARG A 104 -1.79 32.87 20.73
N ASP A 105 -0.51 32.59 20.86
CA ASP A 105 0.16 32.53 22.16
C ASP A 105 1.65 32.87 21.98
N SER A 106 2.28 33.37 23.04
CA SER A 106 3.71 33.72 23.00
C SER A 106 4.64 32.52 23.19
N VAL A 107 4.12 31.42 23.75
CA VAL A 107 4.88 30.23 24.12
C VAL A 107 4.38 29.00 23.34
N ARG A 108 3.07 28.79 23.27
CA ARG A 108 2.45 27.61 22.64
C ARG A 108 2.35 27.80 21.13
N GLN A 109 2.81 26.80 20.38
CA GLN A 109 2.67 26.79 18.93
C GLN A 109 1.27 26.30 18.51
N PRO A 110 0.71 26.80 17.39
CA PRO A 110 -0.58 26.36 16.85
C PRO A 110 -0.67 24.87 16.47
N LYS A 111 0.47 24.17 16.35
CA LYS A 111 0.55 22.73 16.08
C LYS A 111 0.40 21.86 17.33
N LEU A 112 0.58 22.44 18.52
CA LEU A 112 0.44 21.75 19.79
C LEU A 112 -1.05 21.54 20.10
N MET A 113 -1.42 20.30 20.37
CA MET A 113 -2.74 19.96 20.92
C MET A 113 -2.55 19.31 22.28
N GLU A 114 -3.18 19.88 23.30
CA GLU A 114 -3.14 19.36 24.66
C GLU A 114 -4.44 18.61 24.95
N VAL A 115 -4.32 17.37 25.39
CA VAL A 115 -5.45 16.51 25.73
C VAL A 115 -5.55 16.35 27.24
N PHE A 116 -6.71 16.65 27.80
CA PHE A 116 -7.05 16.46 29.21
C PHE A 116 -8.13 15.39 29.35
N GLU A 117 -7.99 14.50 30.31
CA GLU A 117 -9.07 13.59 30.69
C GLU A 117 -10.15 14.36 31.48
N GLY A 118 -11.42 14.08 31.20
CA GLY A 118 -12.55 14.67 31.91
C GLY A 118 -13.32 15.73 31.13
N ALA A 119 -14.53 16.02 31.62
CA ALA A 119 -15.48 16.96 31.07
C ALA A 119 -15.34 18.35 31.71
N TYR A 120 -14.27 19.08 31.39
CA TYR A 120 -13.98 20.38 32.01
C TYR A 120 -15.03 21.44 31.64
N LEU A 121 -15.53 21.43 30.41
CA LEU A 121 -16.43 22.47 29.94
C LEU A 121 -17.86 22.25 30.43
N THR A 122 -18.35 21.01 30.47
CA THR A 122 -19.74 20.75 30.90
C THR A 122 -19.89 20.39 32.37
N GLU A 123 -18.90 19.74 32.98
CA GLU A 123 -18.97 19.26 34.39
C GLU A 123 -18.00 20.01 35.32
N ASN A 124 -17.21 20.97 34.80
CA ASN A 124 -16.21 21.75 35.55
C ASN A 124 -15.16 20.88 36.29
N THR A 125 -14.84 19.69 35.76
CA THR A 125 -13.77 18.84 36.31
C THR A 125 -12.42 19.53 36.23
N GLU A 126 -11.61 19.51 37.29
CA GLU A 126 -10.30 20.15 37.28
C GLU A 126 -9.40 19.64 36.14
N LEU A 127 -8.74 20.57 35.45
CA LEU A 127 -7.76 20.24 34.41
C LEU A 127 -6.48 19.72 35.08
N GLY A 128 -6.24 18.41 34.99
CA GLY A 128 -4.99 17.78 35.42
C GLY A 128 -3.81 18.06 34.49
N THR A 129 -2.79 17.21 34.53
CA THR A 129 -1.64 17.30 33.61
C THR A 129 -2.08 16.94 32.18
N PRO A 130 -1.84 17.81 31.19
CA PRO A 130 -2.19 17.49 29.80
C PRO A 130 -1.26 16.42 29.23
N ARG A 131 -1.79 15.60 28.32
CA ARG A 131 -0.99 14.84 27.36
C ARG A 131 -0.71 15.73 26.15
N PRO A 132 0.54 16.17 25.92
CA PRO A 132 0.88 16.96 24.75
C PRO A 132 0.93 16.06 23.50
N THR A 133 0.36 16.55 22.41
CA THR A 133 0.36 15.91 21.08
C THR A 133 0.59 16.95 19.99
N TYR A 134 0.90 16.50 18.77
CA TYR A 134 1.18 17.41 17.66
C TYR A 134 0.35 17.11 16.40
N LEU A 135 0.11 18.17 15.62
CA LEU A 135 -0.61 18.18 14.36
C LEU A 135 0.31 18.44 13.15
N PHE A 136 -0.10 17.96 11.97
CA PHE A 136 0.46 18.21 10.63
C PHE A 136 1.90 17.77 10.34
N ASP A 137 2.72 17.54 11.37
CA ASP A 137 4.06 17.03 11.17
C ASP A 137 4.02 15.52 10.85
N PRO A 138 5.05 14.99 10.17
CA PRO A 138 5.15 13.57 9.87
C PRO A 138 4.97 12.69 11.11
N GLY A 139 4.17 11.64 10.98
CA GLY A 139 3.84 10.73 12.08
C GLY A 139 2.67 11.17 12.97
N SER A 140 2.05 12.33 12.74
CA SER A 140 0.87 12.77 13.53
C SER A 140 -0.32 11.81 13.53
N ALA A 141 -0.41 10.91 12.53
CA ALA A 141 -1.43 9.87 12.41
C ALA A 141 -0.88 8.43 12.59
N GLN A 142 0.37 8.28 13.06
CA GLN A 142 1.06 6.99 13.16
C GLN A 142 1.78 6.79 14.50
N LYS A 143 2.39 7.85 15.05
CA LYS A 143 3.15 7.82 16.29
C LYS A 143 2.25 8.06 17.50
N GLN A 144 2.68 7.57 18.67
CA GLN A 144 1.95 7.69 19.92
C GLN A 144 1.75 9.14 20.38
N GLU A 145 2.66 10.04 20.02
CA GLU A 145 2.59 11.48 20.31
C GLU A 145 1.80 12.27 19.24
N GLY A 146 1.34 11.59 18.18
CA GLY A 146 0.54 12.17 17.12
C GLY A 146 -0.92 12.36 17.55
N TYR A 147 -1.48 13.54 17.31
CA TYR A 147 -2.86 13.84 17.69
C TYR A 147 -3.89 12.97 16.94
N PHE A 148 -3.70 12.77 15.63
CA PHE A 148 -4.65 11.99 14.83
C PHE A 148 -4.64 10.50 15.21
N GLN A 149 -3.49 9.97 15.64
CA GLN A 149 -3.41 8.62 16.22
C GLN A 149 -4.20 8.54 17.53
N PHE A 150 -4.04 9.53 18.42
CA PHE A 150 -4.85 9.62 19.64
C PHE A 150 -6.36 9.69 19.34
N LEU A 151 -6.77 10.54 18.39
CA LEU A 151 -8.18 10.72 18.06
C LEU A 151 -8.78 9.45 17.44
N GLU A 152 -8.02 8.73 16.61
CA GLU A 152 -8.41 7.44 16.05
C GLU A 152 -8.68 6.41 17.15
N GLU A 153 -7.75 6.27 18.10
CA GLU A 153 -7.90 5.39 19.26
C GLU A 153 -9.07 5.82 20.15
N PHE A 154 -9.25 7.13 20.37
CA PHE A 154 -10.35 7.66 21.16
C PHE A 154 -11.72 7.35 20.54
N MET A 155 -11.81 7.40 19.21
CA MET A 155 -13.01 7.03 18.45
C MET A 155 -13.23 5.52 18.36
N GLY A 156 -12.21 4.70 18.68
CA GLY A 156 -12.26 3.24 18.56
C GLY A 156 -12.09 2.75 17.12
N TYR A 157 -11.42 3.52 16.27
CA TYR A 157 -11.17 3.16 14.88
C TYR A 157 -9.84 2.43 14.68
N GLN A 158 -9.79 1.64 13.63
CA GLN A 158 -8.59 1.10 13.03
C GLN A 158 -8.62 1.44 11.54
N LEU A 159 -7.99 2.55 11.17
CA LEU A 159 -8.13 3.09 9.82
C LEU A 159 -7.33 2.24 8.83
N PRO A 160 -7.95 1.82 7.70
CA PRO A 160 -7.30 0.93 6.74
C PRO A 160 -6.20 1.64 5.95
N GLN A 161 -5.30 0.84 5.38
CA GLN A 161 -4.38 1.28 4.34
C GLN A 161 -5.09 1.20 2.98
N VAL A 162 -4.96 2.25 2.18
CA VAL A 162 -5.59 2.41 0.88
C VAL A 162 -4.56 2.78 -0.20
N PRO A 163 -4.81 2.44 -1.47
CA PRO A 163 -3.89 2.78 -2.56
C PRO A 163 -3.67 4.28 -2.69
N ALA A 164 -2.42 4.69 -2.82
CA ALA A 164 -2.01 6.05 -3.08
C ALA A 164 -1.81 6.30 -4.59
N THR A 165 -1.90 7.56 -5.01
CA THR A 165 -1.74 7.99 -6.41
C THR A 165 -0.33 7.79 -6.94
N ASN A 166 0.66 7.69 -6.06
CA ASN A 166 2.06 7.37 -6.40
C ASN A 166 2.34 5.86 -6.57
N GLY A 167 1.31 5.01 -6.47
CA GLY A 167 1.43 3.55 -6.54
C GLY A 167 1.78 2.87 -5.22
N GLY A 168 2.00 3.63 -4.15
CA GLY A 168 2.19 3.10 -2.79
C GLY A 168 0.88 2.88 -2.03
N MET A 169 0.98 2.70 -0.72
CA MET A 169 -0.16 2.67 0.21
C MET A 169 -0.11 3.89 1.13
N ALA A 170 -1.28 4.40 1.49
CA ALA A 170 -1.47 5.47 2.46
C ALA A 170 -2.59 5.13 3.45
N LYS A 171 -2.50 5.63 4.68
CA LYS A 171 -3.58 5.47 5.67
C LYS A 171 -4.80 6.28 5.23
N LEU A 172 -6.02 5.76 5.42
CA LEU A 172 -7.24 6.55 5.25
C LEU A 172 -7.36 7.54 6.40
N TYR A 173 -6.76 8.73 6.25
CA TYR A 173 -6.65 9.73 7.31
C TYR A 173 -8.02 10.21 7.83
N LEU A 174 -8.15 10.45 9.14
CA LEU A 174 -9.42 10.91 9.75
C LEU A 174 -9.98 12.16 9.08
N GLN A 175 -9.12 13.07 8.63
CA GLN A 175 -9.55 14.30 7.97
C GLN A 175 -10.33 14.00 6.68
N THR A 176 -10.02 12.94 5.94
CA THR A 176 -10.81 12.57 4.75
C THR A 176 -12.19 12.06 5.14
N ILE A 177 -12.32 11.36 6.27
CA ILE A 177 -13.60 10.88 6.79
C ILE A 177 -14.44 12.06 7.29
N PHE A 178 -13.83 13.00 8.02
CA PHE A 178 -14.52 14.18 8.54
C PHE A 178 -15.04 15.11 7.44
N ALA A 179 -14.51 15.03 6.22
CA ALA A 179 -15.06 15.75 5.07
C ALA A 179 -16.52 15.34 4.75
N ALA A 180 -16.93 14.13 5.11
CA ALA A 180 -18.33 13.67 5.00
C ALA A 180 -19.17 14.01 6.25
N LEU A 181 -18.54 14.48 7.33
CA LEU A 181 -19.19 14.71 8.62
C LEU A 181 -19.35 16.19 8.94
N ALA A 182 -18.49 17.04 8.38
CA ALA A 182 -18.43 18.47 8.63
C ALA A 182 -18.42 19.25 7.32
N VAL A 183 -19.55 19.88 6.99
CA VAL A 183 -19.76 20.60 5.74
C VAL A 183 -19.67 22.11 5.95
N GLU A 184 -18.68 22.73 5.32
CA GLU A 184 -18.39 24.16 5.39
C GLU A 184 -19.16 24.98 4.33
N GLN A 185 -19.49 26.23 4.65
CA GLN A 185 -20.39 27.05 3.83
C GLN A 185 -19.92 27.30 2.39
N LYS A 186 -18.65 27.64 2.14
CA LYS A 186 -18.21 28.16 0.83
C LYS A 186 -18.04 27.07 -0.22
N ARG A 187 -17.49 25.93 0.16
CA ARG A 187 -17.15 24.84 -0.78
C ARG A 187 -17.81 23.52 -0.44
N GLY A 188 -18.25 23.34 0.81
CA GLY A 188 -18.84 22.09 1.30
C GLY A 188 -20.08 21.65 0.51
N TRP A 189 -20.88 22.59 0.00
CA TRP A 189 -22.12 22.31 -0.73
C TRP A 189 -21.95 22.16 -2.26
N THR A 190 -20.71 22.01 -2.74
CA THR A 190 -20.41 21.92 -4.20
C THR A 190 -20.21 20.50 -4.73
N ASP A 191 -20.17 19.51 -3.84
CA ASP A 191 -20.00 18.08 -4.12
C ASP A 191 -20.53 17.24 -2.93
N TYR A 192 -20.77 15.94 -3.11
CA TYR A 192 -21.32 15.06 -2.06
C TYR A 192 -20.42 14.91 -0.83
N ILE A 193 -19.11 14.75 -1.06
CA ILE A 193 -18.06 14.80 -0.03
C ILE A 193 -17.01 15.78 -0.54
N ALA A 194 -17.28 17.06 -0.34
CA ALA A 194 -16.39 18.15 -0.74
C ALA A 194 -15.23 18.33 0.25
N ASN A 195 -14.25 19.16 -0.11
CA ASN A 195 -13.14 19.58 0.76
C ASN A 195 -12.27 18.45 1.36
N ILE A 196 -12.24 17.27 0.74
CA ILE A 196 -11.28 16.21 1.13
C ILE A 196 -9.85 16.75 0.96
N PRO A 197 -9.03 16.79 2.02
CA PRO A 197 -7.65 17.22 1.90
C PRO A 197 -6.84 16.26 1.01
N PHE A 198 -5.94 16.81 0.20
CA PHE A 198 -5.14 16.00 -0.72
C PHE A 198 -3.99 15.29 0.01
N PHE A 199 -4.18 14.01 0.32
CA PHE A 199 -3.15 13.13 0.87
C PHE A 199 -2.59 12.14 -0.15
N GLY A 200 -2.86 12.35 -1.44
CA GLY A 200 -2.50 11.40 -2.50
C GLY A 200 -3.23 10.06 -2.38
N ILE A 201 -4.39 10.00 -1.72
CA ILE A 201 -5.24 8.80 -1.70
C ILE A 201 -5.97 8.71 -3.04
N ARG A 202 -5.89 7.55 -3.70
CA ARG A 202 -6.63 7.29 -4.93
C ARG A 202 -8.11 7.12 -4.63
N ASP A 203 -8.95 7.80 -5.39
CA ASP A 203 -10.42 7.74 -5.30
C ASP A 203 -10.96 7.94 -3.88
N ALA A 204 -10.43 8.95 -3.17
CA ALA A 204 -10.68 9.17 -1.73
C ALA A 204 -12.17 9.22 -1.35
N ARG A 205 -13.04 9.79 -2.19
CA ARG A 205 -14.50 9.82 -1.97
C ARG A 205 -15.07 8.41 -1.82
N ILE A 206 -14.68 7.50 -2.72
CA ILE A 206 -15.12 6.09 -2.70
C ILE A 206 -14.65 5.43 -1.41
N ARG A 207 -13.37 5.61 -1.05
CA ARG A 207 -12.78 5.00 0.16
C ARG A 207 -13.46 5.49 1.44
N VAL A 208 -13.83 6.77 1.51
CA VAL A 208 -14.58 7.32 2.65
C VAL A 208 -15.98 6.69 2.72
N THR A 209 -16.68 6.57 1.60
CA THR A 209 -18.01 5.95 1.56
C THR A 209 -17.97 4.46 1.90
N GLU A 210 -17.03 3.71 1.35
CA GLU A 210 -16.79 2.30 1.70
C GLU A 210 -16.55 2.13 3.21
N PHE A 211 -15.72 3.00 3.80
CA PHE A 211 -15.42 2.99 5.23
C PHE A 211 -16.68 3.29 6.05
N LEU A 212 -17.38 4.40 5.79
CA LEU A 212 -18.56 4.78 6.58
C LEU A 212 -19.69 3.74 6.54
N LEU A 213 -19.87 3.05 5.41
CA LEU A 213 -20.83 1.94 5.26
C LEU A 213 -20.31 0.60 5.81
N GLY A 214 -19.04 0.52 6.20
CA GLY A 214 -18.38 -0.68 6.71
C GLY A 214 -18.26 -1.79 5.67
N LEU A 215 -18.07 -1.44 4.39
CA LEU A 215 -17.97 -2.44 3.32
C LEU A 215 -16.70 -3.29 3.49
N GLY A 216 -16.79 -4.59 3.22
CA GLY A 216 -15.71 -5.56 3.40
C GLY A 216 -14.58 -5.43 2.36
N VAL A 217 -14.42 -4.28 1.71
CA VAL A 217 -13.46 -4.06 0.62
C VAL A 217 -12.03 -4.01 1.16
N PHE A 218 -11.80 -3.30 2.27
CA PHE A 218 -10.46 -3.14 2.84
C PHE A 218 -9.88 -4.47 3.35
N GLU A 219 -10.70 -5.25 4.06
CA GLU A 219 -10.30 -6.56 4.59
C GLU A 219 -9.97 -7.54 3.46
N ARG A 220 -10.78 -7.55 2.39
CA ARG A 220 -10.53 -8.38 1.21
C ARG A 220 -9.29 -7.95 0.45
N GLN A 221 -9.05 -6.64 0.29
CA GLN A 221 -7.82 -6.12 -0.31
C GLN A 221 -6.59 -6.48 0.53
N ALA A 222 -6.67 -6.34 1.86
CA ALA A 222 -5.61 -6.73 2.78
C ALA A 222 -5.34 -8.24 2.73
N LYS A 223 -6.39 -9.08 2.72
CA LYS A 223 -6.26 -10.55 2.57
C LYS A 223 -5.62 -10.91 1.22
N ARG A 224 -6.01 -10.26 0.12
CA ARG A 224 -5.37 -10.46 -1.20
C ARG A 224 -3.89 -10.08 -1.16
N ALA A 225 -3.54 -8.90 -0.64
CA ALA A 225 -2.15 -8.46 -0.55
C ALA A 225 -1.29 -9.40 0.32
N ALA A 226 -1.84 -9.90 1.43
CA ALA A 226 -1.17 -10.89 2.28
C ALA A 226 -0.92 -12.21 1.53
N LEU A 227 -1.91 -12.72 0.79
CA LEU A 227 -1.77 -13.93 -0.04
C LEU A 227 -0.75 -13.73 -1.17
N ASP A 228 -0.67 -12.53 -1.76
CA ASP A 228 0.30 -12.20 -2.79
C ASP A 228 1.73 -12.17 -2.25
N ALA A 229 1.94 -11.50 -1.11
CA ALA A 229 3.23 -11.49 -0.42
C ALA A 229 3.67 -12.90 0.01
N ASP A 230 2.74 -13.68 0.55
CA ASP A 230 2.98 -15.07 0.95
C ASP A 230 3.32 -15.95 -0.27
N SER A 231 2.64 -15.76 -1.40
CA SER A 231 2.96 -16.46 -2.66
C SER A 231 4.37 -16.16 -3.16
N MET A 232 4.85 -14.92 -3.03
CA MET A 232 6.22 -14.55 -3.41
C MET A 232 7.25 -15.17 -2.45
N ALA A 233 6.94 -15.22 -1.15
CA ALA A 233 7.78 -15.88 -0.16
C ALA A 233 7.89 -17.40 -0.42
N ILE A 234 6.76 -18.06 -0.69
CA ILE A 234 6.70 -19.49 -1.05
C ILE A 234 7.57 -19.80 -2.27
N ASP A 235 7.48 -18.98 -3.32
CA ASP A 235 8.32 -19.15 -4.52
C ASP A 235 9.81 -18.98 -4.19
N SER A 236 10.17 -18.01 -3.36
CA SER A 236 11.56 -17.82 -2.91
C SER A 236 12.07 -19.00 -2.07
N ASP A 237 11.27 -19.48 -1.13
CA ASP A 237 11.64 -20.58 -0.23
C ASP A 237 11.80 -21.90 -1.00
N TRP A 238 10.87 -22.20 -1.93
CA TRP A 238 10.97 -23.38 -2.80
C TRP A 238 12.23 -23.35 -3.66
N ARG A 239 12.55 -22.21 -4.29
CA ARG A 239 13.75 -22.06 -5.12
C ARG A 239 15.02 -22.25 -4.31
N LYS A 240 15.10 -21.68 -3.11
CA LYS A 240 16.25 -21.88 -2.21
C LYS A 240 16.44 -23.34 -1.83
N ALA A 241 15.36 -24.04 -1.49
CA ALA A 241 15.39 -25.47 -1.18
C ALA A 241 15.84 -26.29 -2.41
N TYR A 242 15.32 -25.95 -3.59
CA TYR A 242 15.68 -26.60 -4.86
C TYR A 242 17.15 -26.40 -5.21
N ASP A 243 17.66 -25.17 -5.10
CA ASP A 243 19.06 -24.86 -5.38
C ASP A 243 20.00 -25.56 -4.38
N THR A 244 19.62 -25.65 -3.11
CA THR A 244 20.38 -26.38 -2.08
C THR A 244 20.45 -27.87 -2.40
N LEU A 245 19.31 -28.48 -2.75
CA LEU A 245 19.27 -29.90 -3.15
C LEU A 245 20.09 -30.13 -4.41
N ARG A 246 19.98 -29.24 -5.40
CA ARG A 246 20.70 -29.31 -6.67
C ARG A 246 22.21 -29.20 -6.48
N GLN A 247 22.68 -28.29 -5.63
CA GLN A 247 24.11 -28.17 -5.31
C GLN A 247 24.63 -29.44 -4.64
N ALA A 248 23.91 -29.97 -3.65
CA ALA A 248 24.27 -31.21 -2.96
C ALA A 248 24.27 -32.43 -3.90
N ALA A 249 23.31 -32.50 -4.82
CA ALA A 249 23.22 -33.56 -5.82
C ALA A 249 24.39 -33.48 -6.83
N THR A 250 24.70 -32.27 -7.31
CA THR A 250 25.80 -32.04 -8.27
C THR A 250 27.15 -32.42 -7.66
N ALA A 251 27.40 -32.08 -6.39
CA ALA A 251 28.61 -32.46 -5.68
C ALA A 251 28.83 -33.99 -5.58
N ASN A 252 27.74 -34.77 -5.63
CA ASN A 252 27.77 -36.23 -5.54
C ASN A 252 27.56 -36.95 -6.90
N GLY A 253 27.47 -36.20 -8.01
CA GLY A 253 27.20 -36.76 -9.34
C GLY A 253 25.79 -37.34 -9.51
N ILE A 254 24.82 -36.79 -8.78
CA ILE A 254 23.43 -37.24 -8.72
C ILE A 254 22.56 -36.31 -9.57
N VAL A 255 21.64 -36.91 -10.31
CA VAL A 255 20.59 -36.24 -11.09
C VAL A 255 19.27 -36.40 -10.34
N ILE A 256 18.54 -35.29 -10.20
CA ILE A 256 17.21 -35.24 -9.59
C ILE A 256 16.18 -35.34 -10.71
N GLU A 257 15.30 -36.34 -10.64
CA GLU A 257 14.17 -36.52 -11.56
C GLU A 257 12.85 -36.44 -10.78
N GLY A 258 11.79 -35.95 -11.42
CA GLY A 258 10.46 -35.87 -10.81
C GLY A 258 10.21 -34.65 -9.89
N LEU A 259 11.22 -33.85 -9.59
CA LEU A 259 11.06 -32.61 -8.81
C LEU A 259 10.87 -31.38 -9.72
N SER A 260 9.76 -30.65 -9.51
CA SER A 260 9.48 -29.39 -10.21
C SER A 260 10.41 -28.26 -9.74
N THR A 261 10.87 -27.43 -10.69
CA THR A 261 11.64 -26.22 -10.40
C THR A 261 10.78 -25.09 -9.82
N THR A 262 9.46 -25.13 -10.05
CA THR A 262 8.49 -24.20 -9.49
C THR A 262 7.65 -24.86 -8.40
N PRO A 263 7.13 -24.08 -7.43
CA PRO A 263 6.29 -24.60 -6.36
C PRO A 263 5.04 -25.32 -6.88
N VAL A 264 4.77 -26.52 -6.33
CA VAL A 264 3.55 -27.30 -6.62
C VAL A 264 2.80 -27.57 -5.33
N SER A 265 1.46 -27.49 -5.38
CA SER A 265 0.60 -27.67 -4.20
C SER A 265 0.27 -29.13 -3.88
N ALA A 266 0.54 -30.04 -4.82
CA ALA A 266 0.41 -31.48 -4.62
C ALA A 266 1.80 -32.12 -4.79
N PHE A 267 2.65 -31.94 -3.79
CA PHE A 267 3.98 -32.53 -3.76
C PHE A 267 3.91 -33.96 -3.19
N ASP A 268 4.49 -34.92 -3.93
CA ASP A 268 4.67 -36.28 -3.46
C ASP A 268 6.16 -36.64 -3.52
N SER A 269 6.77 -36.83 -2.34
CA SER A 269 8.18 -37.18 -2.23
C SER A 269 8.52 -38.50 -2.92
N ALA A 270 7.55 -39.43 -3.05
CA ALA A 270 7.78 -40.72 -3.70
C ALA A 270 8.01 -40.61 -5.21
N THR A 271 7.59 -39.49 -5.83
CA THR A 271 7.80 -39.24 -7.26
C THR A 271 9.20 -38.72 -7.58
N VAL A 272 9.95 -38.30 -6.55
CA VAL A 272 11.30 -37.75 -6.72
C VAL A 272 12.32 -38.89 -6.72
N LEU A 273 13.02 -39.04 -7.85
CA LEU A 273 14.04 -40.05 -8.04
C LEU A 273 15.43 -39.39 -8.02
N LEU A 274 16.28 -39.91 -7.14
CA LEU A 274 17.69 -39.52 -7.04
C LEU A 274 18.53 -40.59 -7.71
N VAL A 275 19.14 -40.23 -8.85
CA VAL A 275 19.78 -41.19 -9.76
C VAL A 275 21.23 -40.81 -9.95
N LYS A 276 22.16 -41.76 -9.77
CA LYS A 276 23.56 -41.54 -10.14
C LYS A 276 23.71 -41.77 -11.64
N SER A 277 24.32 -40.82 -12.34
CA SER A 277 24.54 -40.88 -13.78
C SER A 277 26.04 -40.88 -14.07
N ASP A 278 26.52 -41.90 -14.76
CA ASP A 278 27.89 -42.00 -15.29
C ASP A 278 27.98 -41.55 -16.77
N GLY A 279 26.87 -40.98 -17.30
CA GLY A 279 26.73 -40.57 -18.69
C GLY A 279 26.24 -41.66 -19.66
N LYS A 280 26.16 -42.93 -19.24
CA LYS A 280 25.65 -44.07 -20.06
C LYS A 280 24.56 -44.89 -19.39
N THR A 281 24.59 -45.00 -18.06
CA THR A 281 23.64 -45.76 -17.25
C THR A 281 23.15 -44.93 -16.08
N LYS A 282 21.86 -45.11 -15.76
CA LYS A 282 21.18 -44.46 -14.64
C LYS A 282 20.95 -45.52 -13.58
N THR A 283 21.58 -45.36 -12.43
CA THR A 283 21.40 -46.28 -11.29
C THR A 283 20.71 -45.54 -10.15
N SER A 284 19.70 -46.20 -9.55
CA SER A 284 19.07 -45.70 -8.33
C SER A 284 20.12 -45.53 -7.24
N LEU A 285 19.94 -44.52 -6.39
CA LEU A 285 20.83 -44.28 -5.25
C LEU A 285 20.97 -45.52 -4.35
N LEU A 286 19.88 -46.26 -4.13
CA LEU A 286 19.86 -47.49 -3.33
C LEU A 286 20.70 -48.60 -3.97
N ASP A 287 20.56 -48.78 -5.29
CA ASP A 287 21.33 -49.77 -6.04
C ASP A 287 22.81 -49.40 -6.06
N GLN A 288 23.12 -48.11 -6.16
CA GLN A 288 24.50 -47.64 -6.14
C GLN A 288 25.17 -47.88 -4.79
N VAL A 289 24.48 -47.62 -3.68
CA VAL A 289 24.98 -47.93 -2.33
C VAL A 289 25.19 -49.43 -2.17
N SER A 290 24.28 -50.27 -2.69
CA SER A 290 24.41 -51.72 -2.70
C SER A 290 25.62 -52.19 -3.51
N ASN A 291 25.81 -51.65 -4.72
CA ASN A 291 26.92 -51.97 -5.61
C ASN A 291 28.28 -51.60 -4.98
N LEU A 292 28.38 -50.42 -4.36
CA LEU A 292 29.59 -50.00 -3.65
C LEU A 292 29.91 -50.91 -2.47
N ARG A 293 28.91 -51.34 -1.68
CA ARG A 293 29.10 -52.30 -0.59
C ARG A 293 29.52 -53.68 -1.09
N ALA A 294 28.94 -54.14 -2.21
CA ALA A 294 29.33 -55.41 -2.83
C ALA A 294 30.75 -55.36 -3.38
N GLU A 295 31.14 -54.25 -4.03
CA GLU A 295 32.50 -54.01 -4.51
C GLU A 295 33.49 -54.01 -3.35
N HIS A 296 33.17 -53.30 -2.25
CA HIS A 296 33.98 -53.28 -1.02
C HIS A 296 34.21 -54.68 -0.45
N ASN A 297 33.16 -55.50 -0.37
CA ASN A 297 33.23 -56.87 0.14
C ASN A 297 34.03 -57.80 -0.79
N ALA A 298 33.85 -57.68 -2.11
CA ALA A 298 34.58 -58.46 -3.11
C ALA A 298 36.08 -58.11 -3.12
N LEU A 299 36.41 -56.83 -2.93
CA LEU A 299 37.77 -56.36 -2.75
C LEU A 299 38.40 -56.92 -1.46
N GLY A 300 37.63 -56.98 -0.37
CA GLY A 300 38.06 -57.65 0.87
C GLY A 300 38.41 -59.13 0.66
N ALA A 301 37.54 -59.88 -0.03
CA ALA A 301 37.79 -61.29 -0.34
C ALA A 301 38.99 -61.51 -1.28
N LYS A 302 39.21 -60.61 -2.25
CA LYS A 302 40.38 -60.63 -3.14
C LYS A 302 41.69 -60.34 -2.42
N ALA A 303 41.68 -59.45 -1.41
CA ALA A 303 42.86 -59.16 -0.59
C ALA A 303 43.32 -60.38 0.22
N GLU A 304 42.39 -61.27 0.62
CA GLU A 304 42.70 -62.48 1.38
C GLU A 304 43.23 -63.65 0.54
N THR A 305 42.99 -63.65 -0.79
CA THR A 305 43.28 -64.80 -1.67
C THR A 305 44.56 -64.67 -2.50
N TYR A 306 45.21 -63.50 -2.56
CA TYR A 306 46.28 -63.26 -3.52
C TYR A 306 47.71 -63.35 -2.96
N GLY A 307 48.46 -64.33 -3.45
CA GLY A 307 49.90 -64.45 -3.34
C GLY A 307 50.51 -64.87 -4.68
N LYS A 308 51.22 -63.94 -5.33
CA LYS A 308 52.07 -64.06 -6.54
C LYS A 308 51.37 -63.92 -7.91
N ALA A 309 51.41 -62.71 -8.47
CA ALA A 309 51.32 -62.45 -9.91
C ALA A 309 52.72 -62.13 -10.49
N SER A 310 52.93 -62.44 -11.78
CA SER A 310 54.19 -62.36 -12.51
C SER A 310 54.48 -60.95 -13.05
N GLY A 311 55.72 -60.47 -12.89
CA GLY A 311 56.12 -59.09 -13.20
C GLY A 311 56.08 -58.66 -14.68
N ALA A 312 55.81 -59.55 -15.63
CA ALA A 312 55.75 -59.19 -17.06
C ALA A 312 54.40 -58.56 -17.46
N GLU A 313 53.29 -59.02 -16.89
CA GLU A 313 51.94 -58.49 -17.19
C GLU A 313 51.74 -57.10 -16.56
N ALA A 314 52.25 -56.90 -15.35
CA ALA A 314 52.20 -55.61 -14.64
C ALA A 314 52.94 -54.47 -15.38
N LEU A 315 54.03 -54.80 -16.09
CA LEU A 315 54.80 -53.85 -16.89
C LEU A 315 54.02 -53.39 -18.14
N GLN A 316 53.29 -54.30 -18.79
CA GLN A 316 52.45 -53.97 -19.95
C GLN A 316 51.22 -53.16 -19.54
N GLU A 317 50.59 -53.48 -18.40
CA GLU A 317 49.48 -52.69 -17.86
C GLU A 317 49.90 -51.28 -17.43
N LEU A 318 51.11 -51.12 -16.88
CA LEU A 318 51.67 -49.81 -16.52
C LEU A 318 51.83 -48.89 -17.75
N GLU A 319 52.26 -49.46 -18.87
CA GLU A 319 52.47 -48.72 -20.12
C GLU A 319 51.14 -48.28 -20.73
N VAL A 320 50.13 -49.18 -20.73
CA VAL A 320 48.75 -48.87 -21.15
C VAL A 320 48.15 -47.77 -20.26
N ALA A 321 48.22 -47.91 -18.92
CA ALA A 321 47.70 -46.92 -17.99
C ALA A 321 48.40 -45.56 -18.12
N SER A 322 49.71 -45.54 -18.40
CA SER A 322 50.46 -44.29 -18.63
C SER A 322 50.03 -43.59 -19.91
N SER A 323 49.79 -44.34 -21.00
CA SER A 323 49.29 -43.77 -22.26
C SER A 323 47.88 -43.18 -22.12
N GLU A 324 47.01 -43.86 -21.37
CA GLU A 324 45.64 -43.40 -21.13
C GLU A 324 45.61 -42.15 -20.23
N LEU A 325 46.48 -42.09 -19.22
CA LEU A 325 46.64 -40.91 -18.37
C LEU A 325 47.08 -39.69 -19.19
N GLN A 326 48.04 -39.87 -20.11
CA GLN A 326 48.47 -38.80 -20.99
C GLN A 326 47.33 -38.34 -21.91
N ARG A 327 46.53 -39.26 -22.45
CA ARG A 327 45.34 -38.95 -23.26
C ARG A 327 44.29 -38.15 -22.46
N LEU A 328 43.94 -38.62 -21.26
CA LEU A 328 42.96 -37.95 -20.39
C LEU A 328 43.45 -36.57 -19.91
N SER A 329 44.75 -36.42 -19.66
CA SER A 329 45.38 -35.14 -19.30
C SER A 329 45.16 -34.08 -20.39
N VAL A 330 45.42 -34.44 -21.65
CA VAL A 330 45.21 -33.53 -22.79
C VAL A 330 43.73 -33.18 -22.96
N LEU A 331 42.82 -34.15 -22.78
CA LEU A 331 41.38 -33.90 -22.87
C LEU A 331 40.88 -32.97 -21.76
N HIS A 332 41.34 -33.19 -20.53
CA HIS A 332 40.98 -32.34 -19.38
C HIS A 332 41.50 -30.91 -19.52
N GLU A 333 42.74 -30.74 -19.98
CA GLU A 333 43.31 -29.40 -20.23
C GLU A 333 42.51 -28.64 -21.30
N ARG A 334 42.15 -29.30 -22.40
CA ARG A 334 41.30 -28.72 -23.45
C ARG A 334 39.90 -28.36 -22.94
N ALA A 335 39.26 -29.26 -22.20
CA ALA A 335 37.93 -29.02 -21.64
C ALA A 335 37.93 -27.85 -20.63
N THR A 336 38.96 -27.78 -19.79
CA THR A 336 39.13 -26.71 -18.79
C THR A 336 39.40 -25.35 -19.46
N THR A 337 40.22 -25.34 -20.52
CA THR A 337 40.48 -24.14 -21.31
C THR A 337 39.19 -23.62 -21.97
N ASN A 338 38.41 -24.51 -22.59
CA ASN A 338 37.12 -24.14 -23.17
C ASN A 338 36.14 -23.61 -22.13
N LEU A 339 36.03 -24.26 -20.97
CA LEU A 339 35.19 -23.79 -19.86
C LEU A 339 35.60 -22.39 -19.40
N THR A 340 36.90 -22.12 -19.31
CA THR A 340 37.43 -20.81 -18.92
C THR A 340 37.07 -19.73 -19.95
N LEU A 341 37.17 -20.03 -21.24
CA LEU A 341 36.76 -19.12 -22.32
C LEU A 341 35.26 -18.84 -22.30
N GLN A 342 34.43 -19.86 -22.08
CA GLN A 342 32.98 -19.70 -21.97
C GLN A 342 32.60 -18.83 -20.77
N LYS A 343 33.26 -19.02 -19.61
CA LYS A 343 33.05 -18.18 -18.42
C LYS A 343 33.44 -16.72 -18.66
N ALA A 344 34.58 -16.48 -19.30
CA ALA A 344 35.00 -15.12 -19.67
C ALA A 344 34.00 -14.45 -20.63
N GLY A 345 33.48 -15.20 -21.61
CA GLY A 345 32.44 -14.70 -22.52
C GLY A 345 31.11 -14.40 -21.82
N LEU A 346 30.74 -15.20 -20.81
CA LEU A 346 29.55 -14.92 -19.98
C LEU A 346 29.71 -13.61 -19.19
N ASP A 347 30.88 -13.36 -18.60
CA ASP A 347 31.15 -12.13 -17.87
C ASP A 347 31.04 -10.89 -18.78
N GLU A 348 31.53 -10.99 -20.02
CA GLU A 348 31.41 -9.94 -21.03
C GLU A 348 29.94 -9.68 -21.42
N LEU A 349 29.15 -10.73 -21.64
CA LEU A 349 27.72 -10.60 -21.93
C LEU A 349 26.94 -9.97 -20.75
N CYS A 350 27.30 -10.33 -19.51
CA CYS A 350 26.72 -9.74 -18.32
C CYS A 350 27.05 -8.25 -18.19
N LEU A 351 28.27 -7.84 -18.54
CA LEU A 351 28.67 -6.44 -18.54
C LEU A 351 27.90 -5.63 -19.59
N LEU A 352 27.77 -6.17 -20.81
CA LEU A 352 26.96 -5.56 -21.87
C LEU A 352 25.47 -5.44 -21.48
N LEU A 353 24.92 -6.44 -20.78
CA LEU A 353 23.54 -6.37 -20.27
C LEU A 353 23.37 -5.28 -19.21
N ALA A 354 24.37 -5.11 -18.33
CA ALA A 354 24.34 -4.08 -17.29
C ALA A 354 24.39 -2.67 -17.91
N GLU A 355 25.28 -2.44 -18.88
CA GLU A 355 25.36 -1.19 -19.65
C GLU A 355 24.04 -0.88 -20.36
N ALA A 356 23.50 -1.84 -21.12
CA ALA A 356 22.24 -1.67 -21.83
C ALA A 356 21.04 -1.40 -20.89
N SER A 357 21.06 -1.98 -19.69
CA SER A 357 20.02 -1.77 -18.68
C SER A 357 20.12 -0.40 -18.02
N GLU A 358 21.34 0.07 -17.74
CA GLU A 358 21.58 1.41 -17.20
C GLU A 358 21.15 2.48 -18.21
N ASP A 359 21.52 2.31 -19.48
CA ASP A 359 21.12 3.23 -20.54
C ASP A 359 19.59 3.24 -20.74
N LEU A 360 18.92 2.09 -20.66
CA LEU A 360 17.47 2.01 -20.71
C LEU A 360 16.81 2.79 -19.56
N GLU A 361 17.31 2.67 -18.32
CA GLU A 361 16.80 3.40 -17.16
C GLU A 361 17.06 4.92 -17.27
N ARG A 362 18.23 5.32 -17.77
CA ARG A 362 18.55 6.73 -18.04
C ARG A 362 17.57 7.32 -19.05
N ASN A 363 17.30 6.62 -20.15
CA ASN A 363 16.36 7.07 -21.18
C ASN A 363 14.90 7.12 -20.66
N LYS A 364 14.46 6.14 -19.87
CA LYS A 364 13.13 6.16 -19.22
C LYS A 364 13.00 7.29 -18.20
N THR A 365 14.07 7.58 -17.47
CA THR A 365 14.12 8.69 -16.52
C THR A 365 14.04 10.03 -17.24
N ALA A 366 14.78 10.19 -18.35
CA ALA A 366 14.70 11.37 -19.20
C ALA A 366 13.28 11.57 -19.78
N LEU A 367 12.63 10.50 -20.25
CA LEU A 367 11.23 10.54 -20.70
C LEU A 367 10.27 10.95 -19.56
N LYS A 368 10.47 10.40 -18.36
CA LYS A 368 9.66 10.70 -17.18
C LYS A 368 9.81 12.15 -16.74
N LEU A 369 11.03 12.69 -16.73
CA LEU A 369 11.30 14.10 -16.43
C LEU A 369 10.68 15.04 -17.47
N ARG A 370 10.74 14.68 -18.76
CA ARG A 370 10.06 15.40 -19.84
C ARG A 370 8.54 15.42 -19.64
N ASN A 371 7.95 14.30 -19.25
CA ASN A 371 6.50 14.19 -19.00
C ASN A 371 6.03 14.87 -17.71
N LEU A 372 6.91 15.01 -16.71
CA LEU A 372 6.61 15.67 -15.43
C LEU A 372 6.73 17.20 -15.48
N GLY A 373 6.92 17.79 -16.66
CA GLY A 373 6.91 19.23 -16.84
C GLY A 373 8.21 19.93 -16.44
N ALA A 374 9.36 19.25 -16.50
CA ALA A 374 10.66 19.89 -16.47
C ALA A 374 10.96 20.65 -17.79
N GLN A 375 10.02 21.49 -18.23
CA GLN A 375 10.31 22.66 -19.05
C GLN A 375 10.61 23.78 -18.06
N MET A 376 11.88 23.93 -17.67
CA MET A 376 12.31 25.28 -17.31
C MET A 376 12.11 26.12 -18.57
N GLU A 377 11.37 27.21 -18.44
CA GLU A 377 11.32 28.31 -19.39
C GLU A 377 12.76 28.75 -19.70
N VAL A 378 13.32 28.19 -20.77
CA VAL A 378 14.39 28.81 -21.52
C VAL A 378 13.68 29.34 -22.75
N GLU A 379 13.48 30.66 -22.82
CA GLU A 379 12.99 31.41 -23.99
C GLU A 379 14.00 31.32 -25.17
N VAL A 380 14.35 30.10 -25.58
CA VAL A 380 15.11 29.80 -26.80
C VAL A 380 14.41 28.69 -27.60
N ALA A 381 13.29 28.15 -27.12
CA ALA A 381 12.48 27.17 -27.83
C ALA A 381 11.52 27.80 -28.87
N THR A 382 12.10 28.55 -29.80
CA THR A 382 11.58 28.60 -31.16
C THR A 382 12.75 28.22 -32.04
N ASP A 383 12.60 27.17 -32.85
CA ASP A 383 13.61 26.60 -33.77
C ASP A 383 14.05 27.58 -34.87
N HIS A 384 14.09 28.88 -34.62
CA HIS A 384 14.30 29.94 -35.58
C HIS A 384 15.05 31.09 -34.90
N CYS A 385 16.21 31.47 -35.45
CA CYS A 385 16.94 32.66 -35.02
C CYS A 385 16.05 33.91 -35.19
N PRO A 386 15.80 34.72 -34.14
CA PRO A 386 14.90 35.87 -34.21
C PRO A 386 15.42 37.03 -35.08
N THR A 387 16.62 36.91 -35.65
CA THR A 387 17.20 37.92 -36.55
C THR A 387 17.11 37.53 -38.03
N CYS A 388 17.22 36.25 -38.37
CA CYS A 388 17.27 35.80 -39.77
C CYS A 388 16.32 34.63 -40.09
N HIS A 389 15.53 34.15 -39.13
CA HIS A 389 14.54 33.09 -39.26
C HIS A 389 15.09 31.78 -39.86
N GLN A 390 16.38 31.48 -39.67
CA GLN A 390 16.94 30.17 -40.01
C GLN A 390 16.85 29.22 -38.82
N ALA A 391 16.66 27.94 -39.14
CA ALA A 391 16.60 26.87 -38.15
C ALA A 391 17.95 26.66 -37.46
N VAL A 392 17.92 26.58 -36.14
CA VAL A 392 19.10 26.31 -35.32
C VAL A 392 18.86 24.99 -34.60
N ASP A 393 19.63 23.97 -34.94
CA ASP A 393 19.50 22.65 -34.31
C ASP A 393 20.12 22.65 -32.90
N ASP A 394 19.35 22.12 -31.95
CA ASP A 394 19.75 21.90 -30.56
C ASP A 394 20.87 20.85 -30.49
N THR A 395 22.12 21.29 -30.32
CA THR A 395 23.14 20.74 -29.39
C THR A 395 24.56 21.21 -29.79
N LEU A 396 25.31 21.77 -28.83
CA LEU A 396 26.69 22.28 -28.99
C LEU A 396 27.79 21.20 -29.07
N LEU A 397 27.47 19.95 -29.41
CA LEU A 397 28.41 18.81 -29.46
C LEU A 397 28.51 18.18 -30.87
N LEU A 398 28.65 19.03 -31.90
CA LEU A 398 28.92 18.59 -33.26
C LEU A 398 30.42 18.37 -33.45
N GLY A 399 30.85 17.11 -33.39
CA GLY A 399 32.19 16.71 -33.80
C GLY A 399 32.50 15.21 -33.78
N ILE A 400 31.74 14.38 -33.05
CA ILE A 400 32.16 12.97 -32.81
C ILE A 400 31.14 11.91 -33.27
N VAL A 401 29.87 12.24 -33.53
CA VAL A 401 28.87 11.21 -33.89
C VAL A 401 28.07 11.60 -35.13
N THR A 402 28.39 10.98 -36.26
CA THR A 402 27.59 11.02 -37.49
C THR A 402 26.67 9.80 -37.56
N GLY A 403 25.36 10.00 -37.34
CA GLY A 403 24.30 9.01 -37.55
C GLY A 403 22.91 9.62 -37.29
N PRO A 404 21.84 9.11 -37.93
CA PRO A 404 20.48 9.61 -37.70
C PRO A 404 20.07 9.34 -36.25
N GLN A 405 19.74 10.41 -35.50
CA GLN A 405 19.34 10.29 -34.11
C GLN A 405 17.90 9.73 -34.03
N MET A 406 17.73 8.63 -33.29
CA MET A 406 16.43 8.01 -33.06
C MET A 406 15.61 8.85 -32.05
N ASP A 407 14.28 8.90 -32.22
CA ASP A 407 13.38 9.43 -31.20
C ASP A 407 13.56 8.67 -29.88
N LEU A 408 13.36 9.35 -28.75
CA LEU A 408 13.62 8.83 -27.41
C LEU A 408 12.79 7.56 -27.11
N ASN A 409 11.55 7.49 -27.62
CA ASN A 409 10.71 6.29 -27.50
C ASN A 409 11.27 5.12 -28.33
N THR A 410 11.68 5.38 -29.57
CA THR A 410 12.31 4.39 -30.45
C THR A 410 13.61 3.85 -29.86
N ASN A 411 14.38 4.70 -29.18
CA ASN A 411 15.61 4.30 -28.49
C ASN A 411 15.32 3.39 -27.29
N ILE A 412 14.27 3.68 -26.52
CA ILE A 412 13.80 2.81 -25.42
C ILE A 412 13.40 1.44 -25.94
N ASP A 413 12.64 1.37 -27.04
CA ASP A 413 12.20 0.10 -27.63
C ASP A 413 13.37 -0.73 -28.20
N TYR A 414 14.36 -0.06 -28.80
CA TYR A 414 15.58 -0.68 -29.27
C TYR A 414 16.40 -1.29 -28.12
N LEU A 415 16.66 -0.50 -27.06
CA LEU A 415 17.40 -0.95 -25.88
C LEU A 415 16.67 -2.08 -25.14
N ASP A 416 15.33 -2.04 -25.07
CA ASP A 416 14.54 -3.12 -24.48
C ASP A 416 14.63 -4.43 -25.29
N SER A 417 14.65 -4.33 -26.61
CA SER A 417 14.84 -5.47 -27.51
C SER A 417 16.25 -6.06 -27.41
N GLN A 418 17.27 -5.20 -27.35
CA GLN A 418 18.67 -5.60 -27.15
C GLN A 418 18.87 -6.31 -25.80
N ARG A 419 18.27 -5.78 -24.72
CA ARG A 419 18.29 -6.40 -23.39
C ARG A 419 17.70 -7.82 -23.40
N LYS A 420 16.56 -8.01 -24.06
CA LYS A 420 15.91 -9.33 -24.18
C LYS A 420 16.77 -10.32 -24.98
N MET A 421 17.41 -9.86 -26.06
CA MET A 421 18.33 -10.68 -26.85
C MET A 421 19.53 -11.15 -26.01
N LEU A 422 20.17 -10.22 -25.29
CA LEU A 422 21.31 -10.53 -24.41
C LEU A 422 20.93 -11.51 -23.30
N GLN A 423 19.75 -11.36 -22.68
CA GLN A 423 19.24 -12.30 -21.68
C GLN A 423 19.07 -13.72 -22.23
N ASN A 424 18.53 -13.86 -23.45
CA ASN A 424 18.40 -15.16 -24.08
C ASN A 424 19.76 -15.80 -24.40
N GLN A 425 20.73 -15.01 -24.85
CA GLN A 425 22.10 -15.49 -25.09
C GLN A 425 22.78 -15.93 -23.80
N ILE A 426 22.69 -15.13 -22.73
CA ILE A 426 23.21 -15.47 -21.40
C ILE A 426 22.63 -16.80 -20.91
N ASN A 427 21.31 -17.00 -21.02
CA ASN A 427 20.67 -18.25 -20.62
C ASN A 427 21.18 -19.46 -21.42
N GLY A 428 21.41 -19.29 -22.73
CA GLY A 428 22.02 -20.33 -23.57
C GLY A 428 23.46 -20.66 -23.16
N THR A 429 24.29 -19.64 -22.95
CA THR A 429 25.70 -19.79 -22.55
C THR A 429 25.83 -20.41 -21.15
N ILE A 430 24.93 -20.10 -20.21
CA ILE A 430 24.89 -20.73 -18.89
C ILE A 430 24.65 -22.24 -19.01
N GLU A 431 23.72 -22.68 -19.87
CA GLU A 431 23.47 -24.10 -20.07
C GLU A 431 24.66 -24.80 -20.76
N GLU A 432 25.32 -24.13 -21.71
CA GLU A 432 26.56 -24.64 -22.32
C GLU A 432 27.70 -24.79 -21.29
N ILE A 433 27.91 -23.79 -20.44
CA ILE A 433 28.88 -23.83 -19.34
C ILE A 433 28.57 -25.00 -18.41
N ARG A 434 27.30 -25.20 -18.06
CA ARG A 434 26.86 -26.31 -17.21
C ARG A 434 27.26 -27.67 -17.81
N GLN A 435 27.07 -27.87 -19.10
CA GLN A 435 27.48 -29.12 -19.78
C GLN A 435 29.01 -29.28 -19.79
N SER A 436 29.75 -28.19 -20.02
CA SER A 436 31.21 -28.18 -19.95
C SER A 436 31.74 -28.49 -18.55
N GLU A 437 31.11 -27.96 -17.49
CA GLU A 437 31.49 -28.23 -16.09
C GLU A 437 31.33 -29.70 -15.72
N ILE A 438 30.21 -30.32 -16.13
CA ILE A 438 29.99 -31.76 -15.94
C ILE A 438 31.08 -32.56 -16.65
N THR A 439 31.44 -32.17 -17.88
CA THR A 439 32.49 -32.84 -18.67
C THR A 439 33.87 -32.69 -18.03
N VAL A 440 34.21 -31.51 -17.51
CA VAL A 440 35.48 -31.26 -16.80
C VAL A 440 35.56 -32.06 -15.50
N ALA A 441 34.46 -32.14 -14.75
CA ALA A 441 34.38 -32.92 -13.52
C ALA A 441 34.54 -34.43 -13.78
N ASP A 442 33.88 -34.98 -14.81
CA ASP A 442 34.05 -36.39 -15.23
C ASP A 442 35.51 -36.68 -15.65
N LEU A 443 36.11 -35.82 -16.48
CA LEU A 443 37.50 -35.98 -16.90
C LEU A 443 38.48 -35.87 -15.73
N SER A 444 38.22 -34.98 -14.77
CA SER A 444 39.02 -34.83 -13.54
C SER A 444 38.95 -36.08 -12.68
N ALA A 445 37.75 -36.63 -12.46
CA ALA A 445 37.55 -37.86 -11.70
C ALA A 445 38.25 -39.07 -12.36
N ARG A 446 38.15 -39.19 -13.69
CA ARG A 446 38.86 -40.24 -14.45
C ARG A 446 40.38 -40.08 -14.41
N LEU A 447 40.87 -38.84 -14.48
CA LEU A 447 42.30 -38.54 -14.33
C LEU A 447 42.82 -38.94 -12.96
N ALA A 448 42.12 -38.56 -11.89
CA ALA A 448 42.47 -38.93 -10.52
C ALA A 448 42.49 -40.46 -10.37
N ALA A 449 41.44 -41.15 -10.82
CA ALA A 449 41.37 -42.60 -10.78
C ALA A 449 42.51 -43.30 -11.55
N THR A 450 42.83 -42.82 -12.76
CA THR A 450 43.90 -43.39 -13.61
C THR A 450 45.30 -43.08 -13.05
N HIS A 451 45.48 -41.89 -12.47
CA HIS A 451 46.71 -41.47 -11.83
C HIS A 451 46.99 -42.27 -10.56
N ASP A 452 45.95 -42.52 -9.76
CA ASP A 452 46.04 -43.37 -8.58
C ASP A 452 46.29 -44.84 -8.95
N TYR A 453 45.64 -45.33 -10.01
CA TYR A 453 45.87 -46.66 -10.56
C TYR A 453 47.32 -46.85 -11.05
N ARG A 454 47.85 -45.90 -11.83
CA ARG A 454 49.24 -45.91 -12.31
C ARG A 454 50.23 -45.83 -11.14
N ASN A 455 49.98 -44.98 -10.15
CA ASN A 455 50.86 -44.86 -8.99
C ASN A 455 50.86 -46.11 -8.11
N SER A 456 49.72 -46.82 -8.04
CA SER A 456 49.66 -48.16 -7.47
C SER A 456 50.57 -49.09 -8.25
N LEU A 457 50.31 -49.29 -9.55
CA LEU A 457 51.08 -50.17 -10.42
C LEU A 457 52.60 -49.90 -10.36
N ARG A 458 53.02 -48.63 -10.24
CA ARG A 458 54.45 -48.25 -10.10
C ARG A 458 55.04 -48.62 -8.74
N GLY A 459 54.28 -48.51 -7.66
CA GLY A 459 54.67 -49.00 -6.33
C GLY A 459 54.67 -50.54 -6.27
N ASP A 460 53.77 -51.16 -7.03
CA ASP A 460 53.54 -52.59 -7.13
C ASP A 460 54.72 -53.29 -7.86
N VAL A 461 55.28 -52.68 -8.92
CA VAL A 461 56.49 -53.15 -9.62
C VAL A 461 57.78 -53.01 -8.80
N SER A 462 57.88 -52.04 -7.87
CA SER A 462 59.12 -51.78 -7.13
C SER A 462 59.28 -52.58 -5.82
N THR A 463 58.21 -53.19 -5.29
CA THR A 463 58.21 -53.83 -3.97
C THR A 463 57.77 -55.30 -3.94
N GLY A 464 57.24 -55.86 -5.03
CA GLY A 464 56.88 -57.29 -5.10
C GLY A 464 55.74 -57.74 -4.18
N VAL A 465 55.00 -56.80 -3.58
CA VAL A 465 53.82 -57.03 -2.71
C VAL A 465 52.65 -56.24 -3.30
N SER A 466 52.19 -56.68 -4.48
CA SER A 466 51.68 -55.77 -5.52
C SER A 466 50.16 -55.57 -5.59
N GLU A 467 49.32 -56.22 -4.77
CA GLU A 467 47.85 -56.05 -4.89
C GLU A 467 47.16 -55.60 -3.60
N SER A 468 47.81 -55.71 -2.43
CA SER A 468 47.17 -55.38 -1.14
C SER A 468 46.94 -53.87 -0.94
N ARG A 469 47.84 -52.99 -1.41
CA ARG A 469 47.73 -51.52 -1.19
C ARG A 469 46.72 -50.86 -2.13
N ALA A 470 46.65 -51.32 -3.38
CA ALA A 470 45.64 -50.89 -4.36
C ALA A 470 44.23 -51.17 -3.85
N ILE A 471 44.03 -52.39 -3.33
CA ILE A 471 42.77 -52.85 -2.77
C ILE A 471 42.39 -52.02 -1.54
N VAL A 472 43.30 -51.81 -0.58
CA VAL A 472 43.04 -51.02 0.63
C VAL A 472 42.69 -49.56 0.31
N ARG A 473 43.34 -48.94 -0.69
CA ARG A 473 42.99 -47.57 -1.11
C ARG A 473 41.62 -47.48 -1.76
N ARG A 474 41.27 -48.45 -2.61
CA ARG A 474 39.94 -48.51 -3.22
C ARG A 474 38.86 -48.69 -2.15
N GLN A 475 39.13 -49.47 -1.10
CA GLN A 475 38.24 -49.59 0.06
C GLN A 475 38.03 -48.24 0.77
N ILE A 476 39.10 -47.50 1.08
CA ILE A 476 39.00 -46.17 1.70
C ILE A 476 38.20 -45.19 0.82
N GLN A 477 38.41 -45.20 -0.50
CA GLN A 477 37.64 -44.36 -1.41
C GLN A 477 36.15 -44.73 -1.40
N ILE A 478 35.82 -46.03 -1.39
CA ILE A 478 34.44 -46.50 -1.29
C ILE A 478 33.82 -46.09 0.04
N GLU A 479 34.56 -46.14 1.16
CA GLU A 479 34.09 -45.68 2.47
C GLU A 479 33.78 -44.18 2.48
N LEU A 480 34.65 -43.34 1.89
CA LEU A 480 34.42 -41.91 1.71
C LEU A 480 33.20 -41.63 0.83
N ASP A 481 33.07 -42.33 -0.30
CA ASP A 481 31.93 -42.20 -1.20
C ASP A 481 30.62 -42.60 -0.52
N LEU A 482 30.63 -43.68 0.28
CA LEU A 482 29.47 -44.12 1.07
C LEU A 482 29.11 -43.09 2.15
N SER A 483 30.10 -42.52 2.84
CA SER A 483 29.86 -41.46 3.84
C SER A 483 29.24 -40.21 3.21
N ASN A 484 29.73 -39.77 2.05
CA ASN A 484 29.20 -38.61 1.34
C ASN A 484 27.77 -38.85 0.84
N LEU A 485 27.51 -40.04 0.29
CA LEU A 485 26.17 -40.44 -0.14
C LEU A 485 25.20 -40.52 1.04
N GLN A 486 25.65 -41.00 2.20
CA GLN A 486 24.82 -41.05 3.41
C GLN A 486 24.45 -39.65 3.91
N ALA A 487 25.42 -38.74 3.98
CA ALA A 487 25.17 -37.34 4.34
C ALA A 487 24.21 -36.66 3.33
N PHE A 488 24.34 -36.97 2.04
CA PHE A 488 23.42 -36.48 1.01
C PHE A 488 22.00 -37.04 1.19
N ILE A 489 21.83 -38.32 1.53
CA ILE A 489 20.51 -38.91 1.80
C ILE A 489 19.83 -38.19 2.96
N GLU A 490 20.52 -38.00 4.08
CA GLU A 490 19.99 -37.30 5.25
C GLU A 490 19.58 -35.86 4.90
N GLN A 491 20.41 -35.15 4.14
CA GLN A 491 20.10 -33.80 3.66
C GLN A 491 18.90 -33.79 2.69
N ALA A 492 18.82 -34.77 1.78
CA ALA A 492 17.74 -34.89 0.83
C ALA A 492 16.41 -35.19 1.53
N GLU A 493 16.38 -36.10 2.51
CA GLU A 493 15.20 -36.39 3.33
C GLU A 493 14.69 -35.15 4.06
N ALA A 494 15.59 -34.39 4.69
CA ALA A 494 15.24 -33.12 5.35
C ALA A 494 14.67 -32.08 4.37
N LEU A 495 15.22 -32.00 3.16
CA LEU A 495 14.72 -31.11 2.11
C LEU A 495 13.37 -31.59 1.55
N MET A 496 13.13 -32.90 1.41
CA MET A 496 11.81 -33.42 1.00
C MET A 496 10.73 -33.07 2.01
N ALA A 497 11.01 -33.14 3.31
CA ALA A 497 10.08 -32.66 4.34
C ALA A 497 9.79 -31.16 4.18
N THR A 498 10.82 -30.36 3.98
CA THR A 498 10.69 -28.91 3.71
C THR A 498 9.82 -28.64 2.46
N PHE A 499 10.01 -29.38 1.37
CA PHE A 499 9.16 -29.25 0.18
C PHE A 499 7.70 -29.59 0.46
N GLY A 500 7.43 -30.61 1.28
CA GLY A 500 6.07 -30.94 1.74
C GLY A 500 5.43 -29.77 2.49
N GLU A 501 6.13 -29.18 3.45
CA GLU A 501 5.63 -28.02 4.20
C GLU A 501 5.34 -26.81 3.30
N ILE A 502 6.23 -26.52 2.34
CA ILE A 502 6.05 -25.42 1.38
C ILE A 502 4.87 -25.71 0.44
N ALA A 503 4.69 -26.96 0.00
CA ALA A 503 3.57 -27.38 -0.85
C ALA A 503 2.23 -27.25 -0.11
N ASP A 504 2.16 -27.65 1.16
CA ASP A 504 0.97 -27.48 2.00
C ASP A 504 0.63 -26.00 2.19
N ARG A 505 1.64 -25.16 2.46
CA ARG A 505 1.48 -23.70 2.55
C ARG A 505 0.96 -23.11 1.24
N LEU A 506 1.45 -23.59 0.09
CA LEU A 506 0.93 -23.20 -1.23
C LEU A 506 -0.50 -23.67 -1.46
N ALA A 507 -0.87 -24.87 -1.02
CA ALA A 507 -2.23 -25.38 -1.12
C ALA A 507 -3.21 -24.50 -0.32
N VAL A 508 -2.84 -24.12 0.91
CA VAL A 508 -3.61 -23.18 1.75
C VAL A 508 -3.72 -21.81 1.07
N ASN A 509 -2.63 -21.28 0.52
CA ASN A 509 -2.64 -19.99 -0.19
C ASN A 509 -3.58 -20.03 -1.41
N GLN A 510 -3.49 -21.08 -2.23
CA GLN A 510 -4.35 -21.27 -3.41
C GLN A 510 -5.82 -21.43 -3.03
N ALA A 511 -6.13 -22.16 -1.95
CA ALA A 511 -7.48 -22.28 -1.41
C ALA A 511 -8.01 -20.90 -0.97
N GLY A 512 -7.23 -20.16 -0.18
CA GLY A 512 -7.58 -18.80 0.26
C GLY A 512 -7.81 -17.82 -0.90
N ARG A 513 -7.06 -17.96 -2.00
CA ARG A 513 -7.28 -17.16 -3.22
C ARG A 513 -8.57 -17.53 -3.95
N ARG A 514 -8.96 -18.82 -3.95
CA ARG A 514 -10.22 -19.28 -4.57
C ARG A 514 -11.45 -18.83 -3.79
N GLU A 515 -11.34 -18.66 -2.48
CA GLU A 515 -12.40 -18.11 -1.63
C GLU A 515 -12.65 -16.62 -1.87
N LEU A 516 -11.65 -15.86 -2.35
CA LEU A 516 -11.82 -14.44 -2.59
C LEU A 516 -12.80 -14.21 -3.76
N PRO A 517 -13.81 -13.33 -3.58
CA PRO A 517 -14.72 -12.97 -4.66
C PRO A 517 -13.98 -12.41 -5.87
N LYS A 518 -14.50 -12.71 -7.07
CA LYS A 518 -14.01 -12.10 -8.31
C LYS A 518 -14.43 -10.63 -8.44
N GLU A 519 -15.61 -10.31 -7.93
CA GLU A 519 -16.15 -8.96 -7.97
C GLU A 519 -15.66 -8.09 -6.81
N VAL A 520 -15.69 -6.77 -7.02
CA VAL A 520 -15.22 -5.78 -6.04
C VAL A 520 -16.09 -5.81 -4.79
N TYR A 521 -17.41 -5.97 -4.91
CA TYR A 521 -18.35 -6.02 -3.79
C TYR A 521 -18.89 -7.43 -3.57
N SER A 522 -19.05 -7.81 -2.30
CA SER A 522 -19.73 -9.06 -1.94
C SER A 522 -21.25 -8.90 -2.01
N GLU A 523 -22.00 -10.00 -1.95
CA GLU A 523 -23.47 -9.95 -1.85
C GLU A 523 -23.93 -9.14 -0.62
N ALA A 524 -23.21 -9.26 0.50
CA ALA A 524 -23.46 -8.48 1.70
C ALA A 524 -23.21 -6.98 1.47
N ASP A 525 -22.13 -6.62 0.78
CA ASP A 525 -21.84 -5.22 0.43
C ASP A 525 -22.91 -4.65 -0.52
N ILE A 526 -23.34 -5.43 -1.53
CA ILE A 526 -24.40 -5.03 -2.46
C ILE A 526 -25.71 -4.79 -1.70
N SER A 527 -26.04 -5.63 -0.71
CA SER A 527 -27.23 -5.42 0.12
C SER A 527 -27.17 -4.11 0.92
N ARG A 528 -25.97 -3.73 1.42
CA ARG A 528 -25.73 -2.46 2.11
C ARG A 528 -25.85 -1.27 1.16
N ILE A 529 -25.28 -1.36 -0.05
CA ILE A 529 -25.38 -0.32 -1.07
C ILE A 529 -26.83 -0.15 -1.53
N SER A 530 -27.59 -1.24 -1.66
CA SER A 530 -29.02 -1.18 -1.98
C SER A 530 -29.84 -0.50 -0.88
N LEU A 531 -29.53 -0.76 0.39
CA LEU A 531 -30.14 -0.05 1.51
C LEU A 531 -29.76 1.44 1.50
N PHE A 532 -28.50 1.75 1.20
CA PHE A 532 -28.02 3.12 1.04
C PHE A 532 -28.78 3.87 -0.06
N GLU A 533 -28.98 3.24 -1.22
CA GLU A 533 -29.80 3.77 -2.31
C GLU A 533 -31.26 4.03 -1.86
N LYS A 534 -31.86 3.08 -1.14
CA LYS A 534 -33.22 3.22 -0.61
C LYS A 534 -33.35 4.41 0.36
N ASN A 535 -32.40 4.54 1.28
CA ASN A 535 -32.35 5.64 2.25
C ASN A 535 -32.13 6.99 1.53
N PHE A 536 -31.23 7.01 0.54
CA PHE A 536 -30.98 8.19 -0.30
C PHE A 536 -32.25 8.66 -1.01
N ARG A 537 -32.95 7.75 -1.71
CA ARG A 537 -34.21 8.06 -2.40
C ARG A 537 -35.28 8.58 -1.43
N GLY A 538 -35.42 7.94 -0.27
CA GLY A 538 -36.37 8.35 0.77
C GLY A 538 -36.08 9.77 1.30
N ASN A 539 -34.81 10.09 1.54
CA ASN A 539 -34.40 11.43 1.97
C ASN A 539 -34.61 12.48 0.87
N ALA A 540 -34.22 12.18 -0.38
CA ALA A 540 -34.39 13.09 -1.50
C ALA A 540 -35.87 13.46 -1.73
N SER A 541 -36.75 12.46 -1.63
CA SER A 541 -38.20 12.66 -1.68
C SER A 541 -38.70 13.54 -0.53
N SER A 542 -38.24 13.26 0.69
CA SER A 542 -38.64 14.02 1.88
C SER A 542 -38.19 15.49 1.85
N PHE A 543 -37.06 15.78 1.20
CA PHE A 543 -36.55 17.16 1.06
C PHE A 543 -37.20 17.94 -0.08
N GLY A 544 -38.04 17.29 -0.89
CA GLY A 544 -38.74 17.91 -2.02
C GLY A 544 -37.86 18.10 -3.25
N TYR A 545 -37.00 17.12 -3.57
CA TYR A 545 -36.28 17.07 -4.83
C TYR A 545 -37.27 16.82 -5.99
N GLU A 546 -37.29 17.71 -6.99
CA GLU A 546 -38.26 17.69 -8.10
C GLU A 546 -37.58 17.57 -9.49
N SER A 547 -36.25 17.73 -9.58
CA SER A 547 -35.54 17.78 -10.87
C SER A 547 -35.48 16.46 -11.65
N ALA A 548 -35.72 15.30 -11.03
CA ALA A 548 -35.78 14.01 -11.72
C ALA A 548 -36.65 12.99 -10.95
N GLU A 549 -37.09 11.95 -11.65
CA GLU A 549 -37.83 10.84 -11.05
C GLU A 549 -36.96 10.08 -10.05
N ILE A 550 -37.35 10.13 -8.78
CA ILE A 550 -36.56 9.61 -7.65
C ILE A 550 -36.41 8.08 -7.73
N ALA A 551 -37.41 7.40 -8.30
CA ALA A 551 -37.39 5.95 -8.48
C ALA A 551 -36.28 5.48 -9.44
N ASP A 552 -35.87 6.34 -10.37
CA ASP A 552 -34.88 6.01 -11.40
C ASP A 552 -33.44 6.27 -10.95
N ILE A 553 -33.24 7.00 -9.85
CA ILE A 553 -31.92 7.35 -9.33
C ILE A 553 -31.25 6.12 -8.71
N ARG A 554 -30.07 5.72 -9.17
CA ARG A 554 -29.31 4.59 -8.59
C ARG A 554 -28.04 5.06 -7.91
N ILE A 555 -27.47 4.26 -7.02
CA ILE A 555 -26.09 4.46 -6.56
C ILE A 555 -25.16 3.64 -7.46
N SER A 556 -24.23 4.30 -8.12
CA SER A 556 -23.21 3.63 -8.94
C SER A 556 -22.32 2.75 -8.07
N LEU A 557 -22.07 1.51 -8.52
CA LEU A 557 -21.12 0.63 -7.84
C LEU A 557 -19.67 1.10 -8.03
N ASP A 558 -19.38 1.79 -9.14
CA ASP A 558 -18.03 2.24 -9.46
C ASP A 558 -17.62 3.46 -8.64
N THR A 559 -18.52 4.40 -8.44
CA THR A 559 -18.22 5.70 -7.78
C THR A 559 -18.88 5.87 -6.43
N LEU A 560 -19.85 5.03 -6.07
CA LEU A 560 -20.72 5.16 -4.89
C LEU A 560 -21.40 6.53 -4.81
N THR A 561 -21.66 7.14 -5.97
CA THR A 561 -22.40 8.40 -6.13
C THR A 561 -23.77 8.15 -6.77
N PRO A 562 -24.76 9.02 -6.52
CA PRO A 562 -26.07 8.97 -7.17
C PRO A 562 -25.98 9.27 -8.68
N ILE A 563 -26.52 8.36 -9.49
CA ILE A 563 -26.54 8.42 -10.96
C ILE A 563 -27.98 8.32 -11.49
N LEU A 564 -28.20 8.89 -12.67
CA LEU A 564 -29.42 8.73 -13.47
C LEU A 564 -29.00 8.50 -14.93
N SER A 565 -29.44 7.39 -15.52
CA SER A 565 -29.05 7.00 -16.89
C SER A 565 -27.53 7.01 -17.12
N GLU A 566 -26.76 6.42 -16.18
CA GLU A 566 -25.28 6.34 -16.18
C GLU A 566 -24.53 7.67 -16.02
N LEU A 567 -25.23 8.79 -15.84
CA LEU A 567 -24.62 10.09 -15.54
C LEU A 567 -24.77 10.42 -14.06
N GLU A 568 -23.72 10.97 -13.44
CA GLU A 568 -23.84 11.48 -12.07
C GLU A 568 -24.88 12.60 -12.01
N LEU A 569 -25.77 12.56 -11.01
CA LEU A 569 -26.83 13.59 -10.86
C LEU A 569 -26.26 15.02 -10.81
N ARG A 570 -25.04 15.17 -10.32
CA ARG A 570 -24.31 16.44 -10.34
C ARG A 570 -24.12 16.98 -11.76
N GLU A 571 -23.75 16.13 -12.70
CA GLU A 571 -23.47 16.51 -14.09
C GLU A 571 -24.76 16.89 -14.82
N ILE A 572 -25.85 16.20 -14.49
CA ILE A 572 -27.19 16.49 -15.03
C ILE A 572 -27.69 17.86 -14.54
N LEU A 573 -27.45 18.19 -13.27
CA LEU A 573 -27.86 19.45 -12.65
C LEU A 573 -26.95 20.64 -12.98
N ARG A 574 -25.89 20.45 -13.79
CA ARG A 574 -25.05 21.52 -14.37
C ARG A 574 -25.46 21.74 -15.84
N PRO A 575 -26.39 22.66 -16.16
CA PRO A 575 -26.82 22.85 -17.54
C PRO A 575 -25.74 23.57 -18.37
N LYS A 576 -25.66 23.25 -19.67
CA LYS A 576 -24.81 23.95 -20.67
C LYS A 576 -25.31 25.36 -21.05
N VAL A 577 -26.55 25.74 -20.68
CA VAL A 577 -27.16 27.04 -21.01
C VAL A 577 -27.90 27.58 -19.78
N GLN A 578 -27.51 28.78 -19.32
CA GLN A 578 -28.04 29.41 -18.10
C GLN A 578 -29.21 30.35 -18.43
N THR A 579 -30.41 30.06 -17.91
CA THR A 579 -31.43 31.08 -17.63
C THR A 579 -31.55 31.24 -16.11
N SER A 580 -31.71 32.47 -15.62
CA SER A 580 -31.53 32.81 -14.20
C SER A 580 -32.45 32.05 -13.23
N LEU A 581 -33.72 31.78 -13.58
CA LEU A 581 -34.64 31.03 -12.69
C LEU A 581 -34.38 29.51 -12.65
N THR A 582 -33.91 28.91 -13.74
CA THR A 582 -33.66 27.45 -13.78
C THR A 582 -32.37 27.09 -13.03
N ALA A 583 -31.39 28.00 -13.03
CA ALA A 583 -30.13 27.84 -12.32
C ALA A 583 -30.27 27.82 -10.80
N ASP A 584 -31.12 28.68 -10.22
CA ASP A 584 -31.36 28.70 -8.76
C ASP A 584 -32.12 27.46 -8.30
N SER A 585 -33.11 27.01 -9.09
CA SER A 585 -33.85 25.77 -8.80
C SER A 585 -32.93 24.55 -8.81
N SER A 586 -32.07 24.40 -9.83
CA SER A 586 -31.15 23.25 -9.95
C SER A 586 -30.04 23.26 -8.88
N ALA A 587 -29.54 24.44 -8.51
CA ALA A 587 -28.54 24.57 -7.45
C ALA A 587 -29.12 24.18 -6.07
N SER A 588 -30.33 24.63 -5.74
CA SER A 588 -31.00 24.23 -4.50
C SER A 588 -31.29 22.72 -4.45
N ASP A 589 -31.67 22.11 -5.58
CA ASP A 589 -31.90 20.67 -5.68
C ASP A 589 -30.62 19.86 -5.47
N PHE A 590 -29.48 20.32 -6.00
CA PHE A 590 -28.21 19.64 -5.74
C PHE A 590 -27.85 19.64 -4.25
N VAL A 591 -28.10 20.74 -3.53
CA VAL A 591 -27.91 20.79 -2.08
C VAL A 591 -28.80 19.79 -1.34
N ARG A 592 -30.05 19.60 -1.78
CA ARG A 592 -30.95 18.55 -1.24
C ARG A 592 -30.39 17.15 -1.47
N LEU A 593 -29.74 16.90 -2.61
CA LEU A 593 -29.07 15.62 -2.88
C LEU A 593 -27.87 15.41 -1.95
N ILE A 594 -27.08 16.46 -1.66
CA ILE A 594 -25.97 16.37 -0.68
C ILE A 594 -26.51 16.02 0.71
N TRP A 595 -27.58 16.69 1.17
CA TRP A 595 -28.23 16.33 2.44
C TRP A 595 -28.67 14.87 2.45
N SER A 596 -29.29 14.43 1.36
CA SER A 596 -29.80 13.06 1.20
C SER A 596 -28.68 12.04 1.29
N TYR A 597 -27.55 12.34 0.64
CA TYR A 597 -26.36 11.49 0.61
C TYR A 597 -25.74 11.35 2.01
N LEU A 598 -25.40 12.47 2.67
CA LEU A 598 -24.75 12.46 3.98
C LEU A 598 -25.63 11.82 5.05
N LEU A 599 -26.93 12.09 5.04
CA LEU A 599 -27.86 11.49 5.98
C LEU A 599 -28.08 9.99 5.68
N ALA A 600 -28.13 9.60 4.41
CA ALA A 600 -28.28 8.18 4.04
C ALA A 600 -27.04 7.35 4.42
N LEU A 601 -25.84 7.93 4.39
CA LEU A 601 -24.63 7.28 4.91
C LEU A 601 -24.81 6.92 6.39
N TYR A 602 -25.21 7.90 7.20
CA TYR A 602 -25.49 7.66 8.62
C TYR A 602 -26.61 6.62 8.82
N GLN A 603 -27.76 6.78 8.15
CA GLN A 603 -28.93 5.89 8.33
C GLN A 603 -28.59 4.44 8.00
N THR A 604 -27.84 4.23 6.91
CA THR A 604 -27.42 2.89 6.49
C THR A 604 -26.41 2.31 7.48
N SER A 605 -25.43 3.11 7.87
CA SER A 605 -24.40 2.73 8.85
C SER A 605 -24.99 2.38 10.23
N ALA A 606 -26.06 3.07 10.64
CA ALA A 606 -26.74 2.87 11.92
C ALA A 606 -27.86 1.81 11.88
N THR A 607 -28.12 1.17 10.74
CA THR A 607 -29.19 0.18 10.60
C THR A 607 -28.82 -1.11 11.34
N GLN A 608 -29.75 -1.63 12.14
CA GLN A 608 -29.55 -2.85 12.92
C GLN A 608 -29.22 -4.05 12.02
N GLY A 609 -28.17 -4.79 12.36
CA GLY A 609 -27.66 -5.91 11.55
C GLY A 609 -26.55 -5.53 10.57
N PHE A 610 -26.23 -4.25 10.45
CA PHE A 610 -25.05 -3.77 9.75
C PHE A 610 -24.02 -3.18 10.72
N GLU A 611 -22.75 -3.54 10.52
CA GLU A 611 -21.62 -2.96 11.26
C GLU A 611 -21.04 -1.80 10.45
N GLY A 612 -21.74 -0.66 10.48
CA GLY A 612 -21.27 0.57 9.88
C GLY A 612 -20.26 1.31 10.76
N GLN A 613 -19.42 2.16 10.16
CA GLN A 613 -18.34 2.86 10.87
C GLN A 613 -18.61 4.37 11.03
N HIS A 614 -19.83 4.85 10.81
CA HIS A 614 -20.16 6.27 10.95
C HIS A 614 -20.13 6.70 12.43
N PRO A 615 -19.43 7.78 12.83
CA PRO A 615 -19.21 8.13 14.23
C PRO A 615 -20.41 8.72 14.97
N GLY A 616 -21.50 8.96 14.25
CA GLY A 616 -22.78 9.43 14.80
C GLY A 616 -22.85 10.93 15.05
N PHE A 617 -22.12 11.76 14.28
CA PHE A 617 -22.33 13.20 14.28
C PHE A 617 -22.35 13.79 12.86
N LEU A 618 -23.06 14.90 12.68
CA LEU A 618 -23.04 15.74 11.49
C LEU A 618 -22.99 17.22 11.90
N LEU A 619 -22.10 17.97 11.27
CA LEU A 619 -21.90 19.40 11.48
C LEU A 619 -22.10 20.11 10.14
N MET A 620 -23.06 21.03 10.07
CA MET A 620 -23.46 21.69 8.81
C MET A 620 -23.43 23.20 8.98
N ASP A 621 -22.58 23.89 8.21
CA ASP A 621 -22.56 25.35 8.12
C ASP A 621 -23.41 25.83 6.95
N GLU A 622 -24.48 26.53 7.30
CA GLU A 622 -25.44 27.16 6.39
C GLU A 622 -25.98 26.19 5.32
N PRO A 623 -26.66 25.08 5.72
CA PRO A 623 -27.17 24.10 4.76
C PRO A 623 -28.22 24.67 3.80
N GLY A 624 -28.94 25.73 4.17
CA GLY A 624 -29.96 26.39 3.35
C GLY A 624 -29.40 27.31 2.25
N GLN A 625 -28.39 26.88 1.49
CA GLN A 625 -27.86 27.66 0.36
C GLN A 625 -28.88 27.81 -0.79
N HIS A 626 -28.65 28.79 -1.66
CA HIS A 626 -29.40 28.99 -2.91
C HIS A 626 -30.93 29.14 -2.72
N SER A 627 -31.35 29.97 -1.76
CA SER A 627 -32.76 30.31 -1.51
C SER A 627 -33.64 29.07 -1.24
N MET A 628 -33.18 28.22 -0.32
CA MET A 628 -33.81 26.96 0.02
C MET A 628 -35.20 27.14 0.68
N ARG A 629 -36.22 26.46 0.14
CA ARG A 629 -37.60 26.52 0.66
C ARG A 629 -37.66 26.19 2.16
N PRO A 630 -38.43 26.93 2.99
CA PRO A 630 -38.56 26.66 4.43
C PRO A 630 -39.06 25.24 4.74
N ALA A 631 -39.96 24.70 3.90
CA ALA A 631 -40.43 23.33 4.00
C ALA A 631 -39.32 22.27 3.86
N SER A 632 -38.35 22.49 2.96
CA SER A 632 -37.19 21.59 2.80
C SER A 632 -36.27 21.66 4.03
N GLN A 633 -36.04 22.85 4.57
CA GLN A 633 -35.26 23.02 5.81
C GLN A 633 -35.96 22.34 7.01
N ARG A 634 -37.28 22.49 7.11
CA ARG A 634 -38.10 21.80 8.11
C ARG A 634 -37.94 20.27 8.02
N ALA A 635 -38.03 19.72 6.81
CA ALA A 635 -37.88 18.29 6.58
C ALA A 635 -36.47 17.79 6.97
N LEU A 636 -35.42 18.56 6.68
CA LEU A 636 -34.06 18.28 7.13
C LEU A 636 -33.99 18.19 8.66
N LEU A 637 -34.46 19.22 9.37
CA LEU A 637 -34.42 19.23 10.84
C LEU A 637 -35.26 18.09 11.44
N GLN A 638 -36.42 17.79 10.88
CA GLN A 638 -37.27 16.67 11.30
C GLN A 638 -36.55 15.32 11.17
N LEU A 639 -35.92 15.06 10.02
CA LEU A 639 -35.21 13.82 9.79
C LEU A 639 -33.96 13.70 10.66
N LEU A 640 -33.24 14.79 10.91
CA LEU A 640 -32.11 14.81 11.86
C LEU A 640 -32.56 14.47 13.29
N ILE A 641 -33.67 15.04 13.76
CA ILE A 641 -34.24 14.74 15.10
C ILE A 641 -34.68 13.27 15.21
N ALA A 642 -35.23 12.70 14.13
CA ALA A 642 -35.69 11.31 14.13
C ALA A 642 -34.54 10.30 14.36
N GLN A 643 -33.29 10.68 14.10
CA GLN A 643 -32.12 9.84 14.27
C GLN A 643 -31.57 9.90 15.71
N ARG A 644 -32.07 9.04 16.62
CA ARG A 644 -31.69 9.05 18.06
C ARG A 644 -30.19 8.87 18.36
N GLY A 645 -29.44 8.23 17.46
CA GLY A 645 -27.99 8.02 17.60
C GLY A 645 -27.12 9.11 16.97
N LEU A 646 -27.73 10.10 16.31
CA LEU A 646 -27.04 11.16 15.57
C LEU A 646 -27.03 12.45 16.37
N GLN A 647 -25.84 13.00 16.61
CA GLN A 647 -25.69 14.38 17.01
C GLN A 647 -25.61 15.28 15.78
N ALA A 648 -26.56 16.20 15.62
CA ALA A 648 -26.57 17.15 14.52
C ALA A 648 -26.36 18.57 15.04
N ILE A 649 -25.38 19.29 14.49
CA ILE A 649 -25.14 20.71 14.79
C ILE A 649 -25.31 21.48 13.49
N VAL A 650 -26.34 22.31 13.42
CA VAL A 650 -26.70 23.08 12.22
C VAL A 650 -26.55 24.56 12.51
N ALA A 651 -25.59 25.22 11.86
CA ALA A 651 -25.51 26.67 11.85
C ALA A 651 -26.29 27.21 10.65
N ALA A 652 -27.27 28.09 10.87
CA ALA A 652 -28.08 28.63 9.80
C ALA A 652 -28.56 30.06 10.09
N SER A 653 -28.66 30.88 9.05
CA SER A 653 -29.20 32.24 9.11
C SER A 653 -30.72 32.29 8.99
N PHE A 654 -31.35 31.28 8.38
CA PHE A 654 -32.78 31.23 8.05
C PHE A 654 -33.25 32.51 7.32
N ASP A 655 -32.50 32.93 6.30
CA ASP A 655 -32.74 34.14 5.51
C ASP A 655 -32.84 35.42 6.35
N GLU A 656 -32.24 35.42 7.54
CA GLU A 656 -32.33 36.48 8.54
C GLU A 656 -33.77 36.83 8.96
N ASN A 657 -34.73 35.92 8.73
CA ASN A 657 -36.14 36.17 8.93
C ASN A 657 -36.72 35.29 10.06
N GLU A 658 -37.33 35.95 11.05
CA GLU A 658 -37.99 35.29 12.18
C GLU A 658 -39.16 34.40 11.75
N SER A 659 -39.90 34.78 10.71
CA SER A 659 -41.02 33.97 10.22
C SER A 659 -40.54 32.67 9.60
N VAL A 660 -39.47 32.72 8.79
CA VAL A 660 -38.85 31.56 8.15
C VAL A 660 -38.29 30.60 9.20
N PHE A 661 -37.59 31.13 10.22
CA PHE A 661 -37.11 30.32 11.32
C PHE A 661 -38.26 29.60 12.06
N LYS A 662 -39.33 30.33 12.41
CA LYS A 662 -40.49 29.74 13.09
C LYS A 662 -41.18 28.70 12.22
N GLU A 663 -41.34 28.94 10.93
CA GLU A 663 -41.92 27.98 9.99
C GLU A 663 -41.09 26.68 9.93
N ALA A 664 -39.76 26.82 9.81
CA ALA A 664 -38.83 25.70 9.75
C ALA A 664 -38.77 24.89 11.06
N THR A 665 -38.95 25.53 12.21
CA THR A 665 -38.69 24.93 13.54
C THR A 665 -39.91 24.65 14.40
N SER A 666 -41.10 25.15 14.04
CA SER A 666 -42.31 25.02 14.86
C SER A 666 -42.64 23.56 15.21
N GLY A 667 -42.79 23.27 16.51
CA GLY A 667 -43.11 21.94 17.02
C GLY A 667 -41.95 20.93 17.04
N LEU A 668 -40.72 21.36 16.71
CA LEU A 668 -39.53 20.49 16.75
C LEU A 668 -38.81 20.59 18.10
N GLN A 669 -38.23 19.49 18.56
CA GLN A 669 -37.39 19.44 19.77
C GLN A 669 -35.92 19.57 19.39
N PHE A 670 -35.30 20.70 19.74
CA PHE A 670 -33.89 20.97 19.51
C PHE A 670 -33.36 21.98 20.54
N GLN A 671 -32.05 22.02 20.72
CA GLN A 671 -31.40 23.09 21.49
C GLN A 671 -31.12 24.27 20.57
N LEU A 672 -31.56 25.47 20.96
CA LEU A 672 -31.27 26.71 20.24
C LEU A 672 -30.08 27.41 20.89
N ILE A 673 -29.05 27.72 20.09
CA ILE A 673 -27.99 28.65 20.46
C ILE A 673 -28.18 29.91 19.60
N GLN A 674 -28.46 31.04 20.24
CA GLN A 674 -28.52 32.33 19.57
C GLN A 674 -27.82 33.40 20.42
N TRP A 675 -27.32 34.45 19.77
CA TRP A 675 -26.74 35.61 20.43
C TRP A 675 -27.13 36.88 19.69
N GLU A 676 -27.11 38.00 20.42
CA GLU A 676 -27.29 39.33 19.84
C GLU A 676 -25.92 39.96 19.50
N GLY A 677 -25.84 40.61 18.33
CA GLY A 677 -24.60 41.25 17.88
C GLY A 677 -23.51 40.26 17.46
N LYS A 678 -22.30 40.41 18.00
CA LYS A 678 -21.13 39.58 17.67
C LYS A 678 -21.01 38.39 18.63
N VAL A 679 -20.53 37.24 18.13
CA VAL A 679 -20.35 36.02 18.95
C VAL A 679 -19.28 36.17 20.02
N ILE A 680 -18.26 37.02 19.78
CA ILE A 680 -17.20 37.31 20.76
C ILE A 680 -17.74 38.38 21.70
N GLN A 681 -17.93 38.01 22.97
CA GLN A 681 -18.44 38.87 24.03
C GLN A 681 -17.48 38.83 25.24
N PRO A 682 -17.54 39.79 26.17
CA PRO A 682 -16.83 39.69 27.44
C PRO A 682 -17.21 38.39 28.16
N LEU A 683 -16.23 37.60 28.58
CA LEU A 683 -16.49 36.44 29.43
C LEU A 683 -16.70 36.95 30.87
N ALA A 684 -17.83 36.59 31.49
CA ALA A 684 -18.03 36.86 32.91
C ALA A 684 -16.91 36.16 33.71
N GLN A 685 -16.32 36.89 34.66
CA GLN A 685 -15.27 36.37 35.55
C GLN A 685 -15.76 35.20 36.39
#